data_AF-A0A935VEG1-F1
#
_entry.id   AF-A0A935VEG1-F1
#
_cell.length_a   1.000
_cell.length_b   1.000
_cell.length_c   1.000
_cell.angle_alpha   90.00
_cell.angle_beta   90.00
_cell.angle_gamma   90.00
#
_symmetry.space_group_name_H-M   'P 1'
#
loop_
_entity.id
_entity.type
_entity.pdbx_description
1 polymer ?
#
loop_
_entity_poly.entity_id
_entity_poly.type
_entity_poly.pdbx_seq_one_letter_code
_entity_poly.pdbx_strand_id
1 'polypeptide(L)'
;MNSGAFSYISIIIILFTSSLLFCQRNEGSIRIAKSNYIKAIESKLYLYPDKSSDLLKYNAARQGINNHDVINLDHYEISEKTLETFIQNRPSFFSQNIIVNNKKLKLAFEQVEIHSSDFRITTGDGKEIFPDTRESLFYRGYIAGDVNSWATLSVSDSKLQYLIACDEGNFEIYQTEKGKYTSKLNKNDNKGHSCHSSSEISNIDHTLSNHHHSGTRSGNCLQVYMEVDRYTSLQFGTPSATTNWVNALFLNVSTIYAIHDVPVVLSQINIWTTQDPYASMTDISTVRNQFVNTLQNNYTGRIAHLLTTRPLGGGISNGIGGVCNSYPSYPGPQCVSSSLTSDNTIQQNYSYNAYVVAHEMGHVLGLRHTNACVWNNTLVQIDDCGNVHANNNQETPEGTSCYNVANPILPAGGGTIMSKCNLIAGVGINLNHGFGTIAGQVLYEKFIYASCNTGTSCNSLPNINDNCVDAINLPVTNSCSNYTFTNQNAMSSGLPAFSCGNSGTSKDVWFKVTVPSSGSVTIETSQASGGLTDVIIQAYSGNCGSLTNIGCDDNSGALNHALLTLTSRTSGEVVFIRLVDYGSDNEGTFNICAYNNSVPCHPDFAALVSFYNATGGPSWINKTGWQNGAAGTNCNVCSWYGITCNELGRVSTINLPSNNLTGNNIPASLANISYLHTFKIYGNNLTGNLPSFFNSFGFLNTIDLGNNDFTGSIPSNLGSIPTLKNLYLDGNLLTGGLPTTLPSINLSLLYVNNNNLSGCIPSGYGIFCQKSFNFSNNPNLAGNISFNTYCTTGDGGDEDNDGYCRGLGDCNDNDNTVFPGNPELCDAKDNNCNGKIDDIANPVTNTWIASTGFWHTASNWSLGMVPQRCQNVVLSGTDGIRIIIESGQTAVARSVTIQTNKNLEVRPNSFLTIDHGLNLVNSGNITNNGTISIHNILDSALFGINNAGIIYNNSIGTISIGYSGVRSFSNNVTGSLTNSGTLIIDSYVNSGISTGFYNFGNVINAGNVTVRNISGNEIIIAPGSSFTNELNGVLSIED
;
A
#
# COMPACT_ATOMS: atom_id res chain seq x y z
N MET A 1 -11.84 -39.51 42.50
CA MET A 1 -10.83 -40.55 42.24
C MET A 1 -10.37 -40.34 40.80
N ASN A 2 -9.38 -39.46 40.60
CA ASN A 2 -7.99 -39.78 40.20
C ASN A 2 -7.93 -40.51 38.84
N SER A 3 -7.16 -40.14 37.81
CA SER A 3 -6.12 -39.13 37.52
C SER A 3 -5.64 -39.53 36.10
N GLY A 4 -5.57 -38.67 35.08
CA GLY A 4 -4.39 -37.86 34.78
C GLY A 4 -3.70 -38.27 33.46
N ALA A 5 -3.12 -37.27 32.79
CA ALA A 5 -2.03 -37.30 31.80
C ALA A 5 -2.33 -37.53 30.29
N PHE A 6 -2.29 -36.40 29.57
CA PHE A 6 -1.77 -36.24 28.20
C PHE A 6 -0.26 -36.58 28.14
N SER A 7 0.23 -37.14 27.01
CA SER A 7 1.46 -36.75 26.27
C SER A 7 2.12 -37.88 25.44
N TYR A 8 2.27 -37.64 24.12
CA TYR A 8 3.37 -37.98 23.17
C TYR A 8 3.91 -39.42 22.93
N ILE A 9 4.00 -39.81 21.64
CA ILE A 9 5.07 -40.52 20.85
C ILE A 9 4.42 -40.92 19.49
N SER A 10 4.63 -40.22 18.37
CA SER A 10 5.75 -40.23 17.40
C SER A 10 5.93 -41.50 16.54
N ILE A 11 5.63 -41.34 15.23
CA ILE A 11 6.38 -41.80 14.02
C ILE A 11 6.62 -43.31 13.84
N ILE A 12 6.17 -43.90 12.70
CA ILE A 12 6.96 -44.79 11.82
C ILE A 12 6.15 -45.28 10.57
N ILE A 13 6.76 -45.03 9.40
CA ILE A 13 6.72 -45.74 8.09
C ILE A 13 5.57 -45.45 7.09
N ILE A 14 5.86 -44.50 6.21
CA ILE A 14 5.59 -44.57 4.76
C ILE A 14 6.71 -45.43 4.15
N LEU A 15 6.39 -46.44 3.34
CA LEU A 15 7.08 -46.80 2.08
C LEU A 15 6.56 -48.14 1.50
N PHE A 16 6.39 -48.13 0.16
CA PHE A 16 6.18 -49.24 -0.79
C PHE A 16 4.84 -50.02 -0.76
N THR A 17 4.00 -49.76 -1.77
CA THR A 17 3.78 -50.69 -2.90
C THR A 17 3.10 -49.96 -4.07
N SER A 18 3.91 -49.46 -5.00
CA SER A 18 3.53 -49.35 -6.42
C SER A 18 3.94 -50.65 -7.12
N SER A 19 3.15 -51.08 -8.12
CA SER A 19 3.35 -52.25 -9.00
C SER A 19 2.60 -53.53 -8.60
N LEU A 20 1.32 -53.64 -8.96
CA LEU A 20 0.64 -54.86 -9.46
C LEU A 20 -0.88 -54.62 -9.46
N LEU A 21 -1.48 -54.35 -10.62
CA LEU A 21 -2.80 -54.87 -11.00
C LEU A 21 -3.12 -54.47 -12.44
N PHE A 22 -2.78 -55.37 -13.36
CA PHE A 22 -3.40 -55.44 -14.68
C PHE A 22 -4.72 -56.22 -14.56
N CYS A 23 -5.74 -55.75 -15.27
CA CYS A 23 -6.90 -56.50 -15.76
C CYS A 23 -7.86 -57.15 -14.75
N GLN A 24 -8.95 -56.45 -14.43
CA GLN A 24 -10.28 -57.07 -14.46
C GLN A 24 -11.24 -56.17 -15.23
N ARG A 25 -11.69 -56.65 -16.39
CA ARG A 25 -12.83 -56.13 -17.14
C ARG A 25 -14.09 -56.34 -16.30
N ASN A 26 -14.79 -55.25 -16.00
CA ASN A 26 -16.24 -55.25 -15.91
C ASN A 26 -16.75 -53.98 -16.59
N GLU A 27 -17.65 -54.20 -17.56
CA GLU A 27 -18.29 -53.18 -18.38
C GLU A 27 -19.19 -52.29 -17.51
N GLY A 28 -18.96 -50.98 -17.56
CA GLY A 28 -19.77 -49.98 -16.86
C GLY A 28 -18.90 -48.94 -16.15
N SER A 29 -18.70 -47.80 -16.80
CA SER A 29 -17.97 -46.61 -16.32
C SER A 29 -16.44 -46.76 -16.15
N ILE A 30 -15.72 -46.66 -17.27
CA ILE A 30 -14.33 -46.19 -17.24
C ILE A 30 -14.39 -44.71 -16.84
N ARG A 31 -14.44 -44.44 -15.53
CA ARG A 31 -14.20 -43.08 -15.00
C ARG A 31 -12.71 -42.81 -15.16
N ILE A 32 -12.37 -41.82 -15.97
CA ILE A 32 -10.99 -41.36 -16.20
C ILE A 32 -10.33 -41.16 -14.83
N ALA A 33 -9.17 -41.78 -14.61
CA ALA A 33 -8.33 -41.41 -13.47
C ALA A 33 -8.00 -39.92 -13.61
N LYS A 34 -8.31 -39.10 -12.60
CA LYS A 34 -8.06 -37.63 -12.65
C LYS A 34 -6.72 -37.33 -13.33
N SER A 35 -6.70 -36.40 -14.28
CA SER A 35 -5.45 -36.00 -14.93
C SER A 35 -4.41 -35.61 -13.90
N ASN A 36 -3.13 -35.79 -14.21
CA ASN A 36 -2.06 -35.47 -13.26
C ASN A 36 -2.09 -33.97 -12.90
N TYR A 37 -2.54 -33.15 -13.85
CA TYR A 37 -2.87 -31.74 -13.67
C TYR A 37 -3.90 -31.51 -12.53
N ILE A 38 -5.09 -32.12 -12.58
CA ILE A 38 -6.14 -31.89 -11.56
C ILE A 38 -5.73 -32.44 -10.19
N LYS A 39 -5.04 -33.60 -10.16
CA LYS A 39 -4.52 -34.19 -8.92
C LYS A 39 -3.51 -33.29 -8.21
N ALA A 40 -2.65 -32.60 -8.97
CA ALA A 40 -1.64 -31.71 -8.41
C ALA A 40 -2.30 -30.53 -7.68
N ILE A 41 -3.28 -29.88 -8.31
CA ILE A 41 -3.98 -28.73 -7.71
C ILE A 41 -4.82 -29.17 -6.49
N GLU A 42 -5.51 -30.31 -6.57
CA GLU A 42 -6.26 -30.87 -5.43
C GLU A 42 -5.39 -31.15 -4.21
N SER A 43 -4.19 -31.72 -4.42
CA SER A 43 -3.26 -32.00 -3.33
C SER A 43 -2.83 -30.73 -2.59
N LYS A 44 -2.66 -29.63 -3.34
CA LYS A 44 -2.32 -28.30 -2.79
C LYS A 44 -3.51 -27.66 -2.07
N LEU A 45 -4.73 -27.80 -2.60
CA LEU A 45 -5.94 -27.31 -1.93
C LEU A 45 -6.12 -27.93 -0.53
N TYR A 46 -5.74 -29.21 -0.35
CA TYR A 46 -5.78 -29.89 0.95
C TYR A 46 -4.71 -29.38 1.93
N LEU A 47 -3.53 -28.98 1.43
CA LEU A 47 -2.43 -28.45 2.23
C LEU A 47 -2.61 -26.96 2.60
N TYR A 48 -3.46 -26.23 1.86
CA TYR A 48 -3.71 -24.79 2.06
C TYR A 48 -5.23 -24.45 2.12
N PRO A 49 -5.99 -24.98 3.09
CA PRO A 49 -7.45 -24.96 3.03
C PRO A 49 -8.13 -23.58 3.20
N ASP A 50 -7.48 -22.58 3.82
CA ASP A 50 -8.15 -21.35 4.28
C ASP A 50 -7.37 -20.04 4.09
N LYS A 51 -7.06 -19.69 2.83
CA LYS A 51 -6.78 -18.28 2.45
C LYS A 51 -7.57 -17.91 1.19
N SER A 52 -8.91 -17.86 1.30
CA SER A 52 -9.71 -17.26 0.22
C SER A 52 -9.50 -15.74 0.24
N SER A 53 -8.62 -15.25 -0.65
CA SER A 53 -8.61 -13.83 -1.03
C SER A 53 -9.52 -13.67 -2.22
N ASP A 54 -10.75 -13.20 -2.01
CA ASP A 54 -11.66 -12.91 -3.12
C ASP A 54 -11.11 -11.70 -3.91
N LEU A 55 -10.40 -12.00 -5.00
CA LEU A 55 -9.89 -11.07 -6.00
C LEU A 55 -11.06 -10.31 -6.66
N LEU A 56 -12.10 -11.03 -7.08
CA LEU A 56 -13.37 -10.44 -7.53
C LEU A 56 -14.40 -10.43 -6.40
N LYS A 57 -15.07 -9.29 -6.20
CA LYS A 57 -16.19 -9.13 -5.25
C LYS A 57 -17.51 -9.08 -6.01
N TYR A 58 -18.49 -9.89 -5.61
CA TYR A 58 -19.82 -9.91 -6.20
C TYR A 58 -20.63 -8.64 -5.89
N ASN A 59 -21.30 -8.06 -6.89
CA ASN A 59 -22.19 -6.92 -6.75
C ASN A 59 -23.65 -7.33 -7.06
N ALA A 60 -24.48 -7.38 -6.02
CA ALA A 60 -25.88 -7.81 -6.09
C ALA A 60 -26.86 -6.76 -6.65
N ALA A 61 -26.44 -5.50 -6.87
CA ALA A 61 -27.34 -4.37 -7.15
C ALA A 61 -27.70 -4.18 -8.64
N ARG A 62 -27.17 -5.00 -9.55
CA ARG A 62 -27.44 -4.91 -10.99
C ARG A 62 -27.76 -6.31 -11.54
N GLN A 63 -29.03 -6.67 -11.66
CA GLN A 63 -29.44 -7.81 -12.49
C GLN A 63 -30.33 -7.27 -13.61
N GLY A 64 -29.94 -7.50 -14.87
CA GLY A 64 -30.58 -6.92 -16.06
C GLY A 64 -30.68 -7.90 -17.23
N ILE A 65 -31.75 -7.74 -18.02
CA ILE A 65 -32.49 -8.74 -18.83
C ILE A 65 -31.78 -9.28 -20.10
N ASN A 66 -32.15 -10.54 -20.41
CA ASN A 66 -32.04 -11.34 -21.64
C ASN A 66 -31.92 -10.57 -22.97
N ASN A 67 -30.90 -10.96 -23.74
CA ASN A 67 -30.89 -10.89 -25.20
C ASN A 67 -30.81 -12.33 -25.74
N HIS A 68 -31.17 -12.58 -27.01
CA HIS A 68 -31.43 -13.93 -27.56
C HIS A 68 -30.32 -15.00 -27.35
N ASP A 69 -29.09 -14.61 -27.00
CA ASP A 69 -27.92 -15.49 -26.80
C ASP A 69 -27.30 -15.46 -25.38
N VAL A 70 -27.88 -14.74 -24.40
CA VAL A 70 -27.30 -14.56 -23.04
C VAL A 70 -28.35 -14.81 -21.96
N ILE A 71 -28.09 -15.78 -21.07
CA ILE A 71 -29.12 -16.23 -20.09
C ILE A 71 -28.97 -15.61 -18.70
N ASN A 72 -27.79 -15.13 -18.29
CA ASN A 72 -27.59 -14.48 -16.99
C ASN A 72 -26.36 -13.56 -17.01
N LEU A 73 -26.45 -12.40 -16.34
CA LEU A 73 -25.35 -11.45 -16.13
C LEU A 73 -25.17 -11.23 -14.63
N ASP A 74 -24.12 -11.80 -14.04
CA ASP A 74 -23.67 -11.48 -12.68
C ASP A 74 -22.58 -10.41 -12.75
N HIS A 75 -22.58 -9.46 -11.82
CA HIS A 75 -21.65 -8.33 -11.82
C HIS A 75 -20.62 -8.45 -10.70
N TYR A 76 -19.40 -8.04 -10.99
CA TYR A 76 -18.26 -8.12 -10.09
C TYR A 76 -17.45 -6.83 -10.11
N GLU A 77 -16.74 -6.57 -9.01
CA GLU A 77 -15.87 -5.42 -8.85
C GLU A 77 -14.55 -5.81 -8.18
N ILE A 78 -13.49 -5.08 -8.52
CA ILE A 78 -12.17 -5.20 -7.91
C ILE A 78 -11.55 -3.81 -7.75
N SER A 79 -10.91 -3.57 -6.60
CA SER A 79 -10.18 -2.33 -6.38
C SER A 79 -8.78 -2.39 -7.04
N GLU A 80 -8.29 -1.26 -7.54
CA GLU A 80 -6.97 -1.16 -8.17
C GLU A 80 -5.85 -1.66 -7.23
N LYS A 81 -5.92 -1.28 -5.94
CA LYS A 81 -5.01 -1.78 -4.89
C LYS A 81 -5.04 -3.31 -4.71
N THR A 82 -6.23 -3.92 -4.80
CA THR A 82 -6.37 -5.39 -4.69
C THR A 82 -5.70 -6.08 -5.87
N LEU A 83 -5.89 -5.55 -7.09
CA LEU A 83 -5.30 -6.08 -8.30
C LEU A 83 -3.77 -5.91 -8.31
N GLU A 84 -3.27 -4.72 -7.93
CA GLU A 84 -1.84 -4.46 -7.80
C GLU A 84 -1.17 -5.38 -6.79
N THR A 85 -1.81 -5.58 -5.62
CA THR A 85 -1.32 -6.50 -4.59
C THR A 85 -1.26 -7.94 -5.10
N PHE A 86 -2.26 -8.37 -5.88
CA PHE A 86 -2.27 -9.70 -6.49
C PHE A 86 -1.14 -9.87 -7.52
N ILE A 87 -0.93 -8.86 -8.38
CA ILE A 87 0.15 -8.86 -9.38
C ILE A 87 1.54 -8.85 -8.73
N GLN A 88 1.71 -8.09 -7.63
CA GLN A 88 2.98 -8.04 -6.88
C GLN A 88 3.27 -9.34 -6.14
N ASN A 89 2.25 -9.94 -5.51
CA ASN A 89 2.44 -11.13 -4.69
C ASN A 89 2.63 -12.41 -5.51
N ARG A 90 2.12 -12.47 -6.75
CA ARG A 90 2.20 -13.63 -7.65
C ARG A 90 1.98 -14.96 -6.93
N PRO A 91 0.81 -15.13 -6.30
CA PRO A 91 0.57 -16.33 -5.52
C PRO A 91 0.73 -17.56 -6.40
N SER A 92 1.61 -18.48 -6.04
CA SER A 92 1.77 -19.74 -6.79
C SER A 92 0.50 -20.60 -6.75
N PHE A 93 -0.37 -20.38 -5.76
CA PHE A 93 -1.68 -21.00 -5.61
C PHE A 93 -2.63 -20.08 -4.84
N PHE A 94 -3.91 -20.01 -5.23
CA PHE A 94 -4.96 -19.32 -4.47
C PHE A 94 -6.37 -19.86 -4.79
N SER A 95 -7.36 -19.47 -4.00
CA SER A 95 -8.78 -19.80 -4.27
C SER A 95 -9.66 -18.56 -4.33
N GLN A 96 -10.63 -18.55 -5.25
CA GLN A 96 -11.58 -17.45 -5.51
C GLN A 96 -13.02 -17.95 -5.40
N ASN A 97 -13.87 -17.25 -4.66
CA ASN A 97 -15.32 -17.51 -4.71
C ASN A 97 -15.99 -16.67 -5.80
N ILE A 98 -16.81 -17.28 -6.65
CA ILE A 98 -17.63 -16.57 -7.63
C ILE A 98 -19.10 -16.98 -7.49
N ILE A 99 -20.00 -16.16 -8.02
CA ILE A 99 -21.45 -16.45 -8.07
C ILE A 99 -21.89 -16.48 -9.52
N VAL A 100 -22.32 -17.63 -9.97
CA VAL A 100 -22.69 -17.85 -11.36
C VAL A 100 -24.07 -18.49 -11.37
N ASN A 101 -25.06 -17.83 -11.99
CA ASN A 101 -26.44 -18.32 -12.03
C ASN A 101 -27.00 -18.63 -10.62
N ASN A 102 -26.77 -17.72 -9.67
CA ASN A 102 -27.11 -17.86 -8.25
C ASN A 102 -26.46 -19.05 -7.52
N LYS A 103 -25.51 -19.76 -8.12
CA LYS A 103 -24.69 -20.78 -7.46
C LYS A 103 -23.35 -20.19 -7.04
N LYS A 104 -22.97 -20.41 -5.79
CA LYS A 104 -21.63 -20.06 -5.29
C LYS A 104 -20.65 -21.17 -5.70
N LEU A 105 -19.65 -20.82 -6.49
CA LEU A 105 -18.58 -21.72 -6.93
C LEU A 105 -17.27 -21.29 -6.27
N LYS A 106 -16.47 -22.23 -5.79
CA LYS A 106 -15.12 -21.99 -5.26
C LYS A 106 -14.11 -22.47 -6.29
N LEU A 107 -13.41 -21.56 -6.96
CA LEU A 107 -12.35 -21.88 -7.90
C LEU A 107 -11.03 -22.03 -7.15
N ALA A 108 -10.24 -23.05 -7.48
CA ALA A 108 -8.88 -23.24 -7.01
C ALA A 108 -7.92 -23.07 -8.20
N PHE A 109 -6.93 -22.19 -8.07
CA PHE A 109 -6.01 -21.81 -9.13
C PHE A 109 -4.55 -22.05 -8.75
N GLU A 110 -3.78 -22.59 -9.68
CA GLU A 110 -2.34 -22.71 -9.64
C GLU A 110 -1.72 -21.89 -10.76
N GLN A 111 -0.63 -21.17 -10.45
CA GLN A 111 0.11 -20.40 -11.44
C GLN A 111 0.80 -21.33 -12.43
N VAL A 112 0.73 -21.02 -13.72
CA VAL A 112 1.38 -21.78 -14.79
C VAL A 112 2.21 -20.88 -15.69
N GLU A 113 3.25 -21.44 -16.29
CA GLU A 113 3.94 -20.83 -17.43
C GLU A 113 3.37 -21.42 -18.72
N ILE A 114 2.99 -20.55 -19.66
CA ILE A 114 2.44 -20.97 -20.97
C ILE A 114 3.43 -20.76 -22.11
N HIS A 115 4.61 -20.19 -21.84
CA HIS A 115 5.64 -19.89 -22.82
C HIS A 115 6.80 -20.90 -22.73
N SER A 116 7.50 -21.12 -23.85
CA SER A 116 8.82 -21.77 -23.79
C SER A 116 9.90 -20.79 -23.33
N SER A 117 11.05 -21.30 -22.90
CA SER A 117 12.18 -20.49 -22.43
C SER A 117 12.74 -19.53 -23.49
N ASP A 118 12.57 -19.85 -24.77
CA ASP A 118 12.98 -19.06 -25.94
C ASP A 118 11.85 -18.24 -26.54
N PHE A 119 10.77 -18.03 -25.79
CA PHE A 119 9.61 -17.29 -26.25
C PHE A 119 9.96 -15.87 -26.69
N ARG A 120 9.53 -15.53 -27.90
CA ARG A 120 9.76 -14.22 -28.50
C ARG A 120 8.55 -13.75 -29.28
N ILE A 121 8.43 -12.43 -29.42
CA ILE A 121 7.45 -11.81 -30.28
C ILE A 121 8.19 -11.21 -31.47
N THR A 122 7.70 -11.43 -32.67
CA THR A 122 8.23 -10.80 -33.88
C THR A 122 7.15 -9.96 -34.53
N THR A 123 7.49 -8.77 -35.04
CA THR A 123 6.56 -7.94 -35.79
C THR A 123 6.87 -7.96 -37.29
N GLY A 124 5.88 -7.63 -38.12
CA GLY A 124 5.98 -7.70 -39.59
C GLY A 124 7.02 -6.78 -40.24
N ASP A 125 7.70 -5.92 -39.48
CA ASP A 125 8.87 -5.12 -39.86
C ASP A 125 10.21 -5.81 -39.49
N GLY A 126 10.17 -7.04 -38.96
CA GLY A 126 11.32 -7.82 -38.55
C GLY A 126 11.86 -7.49 -37.15
N LYS A 127 11.16 -6.64 -36.39
CA LYS A 127 11.55 -6.32 -35.02
C LYS A 127 11.20 -7.47 -34.07
N GLU A 128 12.16 -7.88 -33.27
CA GLU A 128 11.94 -8.80 -32.15
C GLU A 128 11.64 -8.02 -30.87
N ILE A 129 10.63 -8.46 -30.13
CA ILE A 129 10.24 -7.95 -28.83
C ILE A 129 10.36 -9.13 -27.87
N PHE A 130 11.17 -8.96 -26.83
CA PHE A 130 11.27 -9.88 -25.71
C PHE A 130 10.41 -9.32 -24.59
N PRO A 131 9.13 -9.75 -24.47
CA PRO A 131 8.23 -9.20 -23.46
C PRO A 131 8.75 -9.58 -22.07
N ASP A 132 8.61 -8.66 -21.11
CA ASP A 132 8.82 -9.02 -19.72
C ASP A 132 7.67 -9.94 -19.30
N THR A 133 7.89 -11.26 -19.34
CA THR A 133 6.90 -12.28 -18.97
C THR A 133 6.42 -12.13 -17.52
N ARG A 134 7.12 -11.31 -16.73
CA ARG A 134 6.74 -10.94 -15.38
C ARG A 134 5.51 -10.02 -15.32
N GLU A 135 5.14 -9.31 -16.39
CA GLU A 135 3.98 -8.40 -16.35
C GLU A 135 2.63 -9.09 -16.54
N SER A 136 2.62 -10.34 -17.04
CA SER A 136 1.42 -11.15 -17.21
C SER A 136 1.43 -12.36 -16.28
N LEU A 137 0.27 -12.72 -15.73
CA LEU A 137 0.12 -13.91 -14.88
C LEU A 137 -0.93 -14.84 -15.45
N PHE A 138 -0.61 -16.12 -15.49
CA PHE A 138 -1.50 -17.15 -16.02
C PHE A 138 -1.76 -18.21 -14.96
N TYR A 139 -3.01 -18.58 -14.82
CA TYR A 139 -3.45 -19.56 -13.86
C TYR A 139 -4.37 -20.58 -14.52
N ARG A 140 -4.21 -21.83 -14.12
CA ARG A 140 -5.15 -22.90 -14.40
C ARG A 140 -5.78 -23.39 -13.11
N GLY A 141 -7.04 -23.76 -13.18
CA GLY A 141 -7.80 -24.15 -12.01
C GLY A 141 -8.96 -25.06 -12.34
N TYR A 142 -9.79 -25.29 -11.33
CA TYR A 142 -11.04 -26.05 -11.38
C TYR A 142 -11.98 -25.60 -10.27
N ILE A 143 -13.25 -26.01 -10.34
CA ILE A 143 -14.24 -25.80 -9.28
C ILE A 143 -14.01 -26.84 -8.18
N ALA A 144 -13.71 -26.39 -6.96
CA ALA A 144 -13.49 -27.25 -5.81
C ALA A 144 -14.69 -28.18 -5.57
N GLY A 145 -14.46 -29.49 -5.63
CA GLY A 145 -15.50 -30.51 -5.50
C GLY A 145 -16.07 -31.02 -6.83
N ASP A 146 -15.79 -30.33 -7.94
CA ASP A 146 -16.11 -30.79 -9.30
C ASP A 146 -14.82 -31.02 -10.08
N VAL A 147 -14.41 -32.28 -10.13
CA VAL A 147 -13.13 -32.73 -10.69
C VAL A 147 -13.13 -32.80 -12.21
N ASN A 148 -14.29 -32.62 -12.85
CA ASN A 148 -14.37 -32.59 -14.31
C ASN A 148 -14.25 -31.16 -14.83
N SER A 149 -14.68 -30.19 -14.02
CA SER A 149 -14.55 -28.77 -14.33
C SER A 149 -13.11 -28.32 -14.53
N TRP A 150 -12.95 -27.24 -15.29
CA TRP A 150 -11.70 -26.51 -15.38
C TRP A 150 -11.97 -25.01 -15.47
N ALA A 151 -10.98 -24.24 -15.05
CA ALA A 151 -11.03 -22.78 -15.10
C ALA A 151 -9.66 -22.22 -15.47
N THR A 152 -9.66 -21.04 -16.06
CA THR A 152 -8.45 -20.27 -16.33
C THR A 152 -8.59 -18.85 -15.79
N LEU A 153 -7.46 -18.25 -15.44
CA LEU A 153 -7.36 -16.82 -15.16
C LEU A 153 -6.11 -16.26 -15.84
N SER A 154 -6.30 -15.32 -16.75
CA SER A 154 -5.24 -14.47 -17.30
C SER A 154 -5.28 -13.09 -16.65
N VAL A 155 -4.11 -12.56 -16.28
CA VAL A 155 -3.92 -11.20 -15.79
C VAL A 155 -2.90 -10.51 -16.68
N SER A 156 -3.33 -9.50 -17.45
CA SER A 156 -2.47 -8.73 -18.35
C SER A 156 -3.00 -7.29 -18.46
N ASP A 157 -2.12 -6.30 -18.54
CA ASP A 157 -2.49 -4.85 -18.57
C ASP A 157 -3.46 -4.44 -17.45
N SER A 158 -3.34 -5.02 -16.25
CA SER A 158 -4.29 -4.82 -15.14
C SER A 158 -5.75 -5.15 -15.50
N LYS A 159 -5.95 -6.14 -16.37
CA LYS A 159 -7.25 -6.74 -16.69
C LYS A 159 -7.25 -8.21 -16.31
N LEU A 160 -8.38 -8.67 -15.79
CA LEU A 160 -8.62 -10.08 -15.48
C LEU A 160 -9.49 -10.70 -16.56
N GLN A 161 -9.22 -11.95 -16.89
CA GLN A 161 -10.05 -12.70 -17.80
C GLN A 161 -10.20 -14.14 -17.32
N TYR A 162 -11.45 -14.56 -17.10
CA TYR A 162 -11.78 -15.91 -16.68
C TYR A 162 -12.53 -16.66 -17.78
N LEU A 163 -12.20 -17.93 -17.98
CA LEU A 163 -13.04 -18.91 -18.63
C LEU A 163 -13.22 -20.10 -17.70
N ILE A 164 -14.45 -20.50 -17.45
CA ILE A 164 -14.82 -21.61 -16.56
C ILE A 164 -15.71 -22.54 -17.35
N ALA A 165 -15.37 -23.83 -17.40
CA ALA A 165 -16.18 -24.86 -18.03
C ALA A 165 -16.57 -25.91 -16.99
N CYS A 166 -17.86 -26.22 -16.92
CA CYS A 166 -18.43 -27.26 -16.06
C CYS A 166 -19.70 -27.84 -16.70
N ASP A 167 -20.36 -28.80 -16.04
CA ASP A 167 -21.54 -29.46 -16.57
C ASP A 167 -22.73 -28.50 -16.82
N GLU A 168 -22.75 -27.35 -16.15
CA GLU A 168 -23.74 -26.29 -16.35
C GLU A 168 -23.47 -25.38 -17.56
N GLY A 169 -22.30 -25.49 -18.20
CA GLY A 169 -21.93 -24.74 -19.40
C GLY A 169 -20.63 -23.95 -19.26
N ASN A 170 -20.37 -23.09 -20.26
CA ASN A 170 -19.17 -22.26 -20.33
C ASN A 170 -19.47 -20.85 -19.82
N PHE A 171 -18.74 -20.41 -18.80
CA PHE A 171 -18.87 -19.09 -18.19
C PHE A 171 -17.62 -18.25 -18.44
N GLU A 172 -17.82 -17.03 -18.90
CA GLU A 172 -16.75 -16.05 -19.11
C GLU A 172 -16.95 -14.89 -18.15
N ILE A 173 -15.87 -14.44 -17.48
CA ILE A 173 -15.89 -13.19 -16.72
C ILE A 173 -14.94 -12.21 -17.41
N TYR A 174 -15.50 -11.09 -17.85
CA TYR A 174 -14.78 -10.09 -18.62
C TYR A 174 -15.01 -8.68 -18.11
N GLN A 175 -14.06 -7.80 -18.39
CA GLN A 175 -14.11 -6.40 -18.00
C GLN A 175 -15.10 -5.62 -18.88
N THR A 176 -16.05 -4.93 -18.26
CA THR A 176 -16.98 -4.03 -18.95
C THR A 176 -16.58 -2.57 -18.83
N GLU A 177 -16.03 -2.18 -17.66
CA GLU A 177 -15.45 -0.88 -17.38
C GLU A 177 -14.20 -1.08 -16.50
N LYS A 178 -13.30 -0.09 -16.39
CA LYS A 178 -12.12 -0.21 -15.50
C LYS A 178 -12.57 -0.59 -14.08
N GLY A 179 -12.11 -1.74 -13.60
CA GLY A 179 -12.44 -2.29 -12.27
C GLY A 179 -13.81 -2.99 -12.14
N LYS A 180 -14.63 -3.02 -13.21
CA LYS A 180 -15.95 -3.68 -13.21
C LYS A 180 -15.99 -4.83 -14.22
N TYR A 181 -16.58 -5.93 -13.80
CA TYR A 181 -16.60 -7.18 -14.53
C TYR A 181 -18.01 -7.75 -14.58
N THR A 182 -18.30 -8.51 -15.64
CA THR A 182 -19.58 -9.17 -15.82
C THR A 182 -19.32 -10.61 -16.23
N SER A 183 -20.08 -11.56 -15.65
CA SER A 183 -20.06 -12.93 -16.10
C SER A 183 -21.15 -13.19 -17.13
N LYS A 184 -20.87 -14.01 -18.12
CA LYS A 184 -21.80 -14.46 -19.15
C LYS A 184 -21.81 -15.98 -19.21
N LEU A 185 -23.02 -16.58 -19.20
CA LEU A 185 -23.21 -17.97 -19.57
C LEU A 185 -23.43 -18.09 -21.07
N ASN A 186 -22.59 -18.86 -21.75
CA ASN A 186 -22.76 -19.16 -23.16
C ASN A 186 -23.60 -20.45 -23.30
N LYS A 187 -24.93 -20.33 -23.51
CA LYS A 187 -25.82 -21.52 -23.49
C LYS A 187 -25.61 -22.48 -24.64
N ASN A 188 -25.01 -22.01 -25.74
CA ASN A 188 -24.55 -22.82 -26.85
C ASN A 188 -23.50 -21.97 -27.57
N ASP A 189 -22.31 -22.49 -27.87
CA ASP A 189 -21.39 -21.87 -28.84
C ASP A 189 -21.97 -21.96 -30.30
N ASN A 190 -23.24 -21.55 -30.47
CA ASN A 190 -24.15 -21.71 -31.60
C ASN A 190 -23.87 -20.72 -32.75
N LYS A 191 -22.60 -20.45 -33.06
CA LYS A 191 -22.29 -19.79 -34.33
C LYS A 191 -22.23 -20.88 -35.40
N GLY A 192 -23.24 -20.88 -36.29
CA GLY A 192 -23.40 -21.84 -37.38
C GLY A 192 -22.27 -21.75 -38.41
N HIS A 193 -21.08 -22.22 -38.05
CA HIS A 193 -19.88 -22.19 -38.87
C HIS A 193 -19.25 -23.58 -38.93
N SER A 194 -18.99 -24.05 -40.15
CA SER A 194 -18.32 -25.32 -40.43
C SER A 194 -16.80 -25.18 -40.27
N CYS A 195 -16.20 -26.09 -39.51
CA CYS A 195 -14.76 -26.33 -39.54
C CYS A 195 -14.47 -27.44 -40.58
N HIS A 196 -13.43 -27.25 -41.39
CA HIS A 196 -13.12 -28.10 -42.53
C HIS A 196 -11.78 -28.80 -42.33
N SER A 197 -11.70 -30.08 -42.72
CA SER A 197 -10.42 -30.79 -42.87
C SER A 197 -10.25 -31.15 -44.34
N SER A 198 -9.08 -30.88 -44.93
CA SER A 198 -8.85 -31.10 -46.37
C SER A 198 -8.44 -32.53 -46.73
N SER A 199 -8.81 -33.51 -45.91
CA SER A 199 -8.39 -34.89 -46.10
C SER A 199 -9.58 -35.77 -46.44
N GLU A 200 -10.00 -35.74 -47.71
CA GLU A 200 -10.68 -36.86 -48.37
C GLU A 200 -9.67 -38.01 -48.63
N ILE A 201 -8.90 -38.43 -47.61
CA ILE A 201 -8.08 -39.63 -47.71
C ILE A 201 -8.91 -40.78 -47.19
N SER A 202 -9.47 -41.51 -48.16
CA SER A 202 -10.19 -42.77 -48.01
C SER A 202 -9.40 -43.79 -47.19
N ASN A 203 -10.04 -44.38 -46.18
CA ASN A 203 -9.84 -45.76 -45.71
C ASN A 203 -8.40 -46.26 -45.44
N ILE A 204 -7.47 -45.42 -45.00
CA ILE A 204 -6.21 -45.95 -44.45
C ILE A 204 -6.40 -46.23 -42.96
N ASP A 205 -6.58 -47.53 -42.72
CA ASP A 205 -6.71 -48.31 -41.50
C ASP A 205 -5.97 -47.73 -40.28
N HIS A 206 -6.74 -47.30 -39.27
CA HIS A 206 -6.28 -47.15 -37.89
C HIS A 206 -7.07 -48.10 -37.00
N THR A 207 -7.03 -49.39 -37.30
CA THR A 207 -7.01 -50.36 -36.22
C THR A 207 -5.94 -49.94 -35.21
N LEU A 208 -6.22 -50.05 -33.91
CA LEU A 208 -5.22 -50.12 -32.83
C LEU A 208 -4.35 -51.37 -33.06
N SER A 209 -3.63 -51.39 -34.18
CA SER A 209 -2.61 -52.36 -34.48
C SER A 209 -1.56 -52.17 -33.40
N ASN A 210 -1.37 -53.23 -32.61
CA ASN A 210 -0.23 -53.48 -31.74
C ASN A 210 1.07 -53.50 -32.55
N HIS A 211 1.38 -52.45 -33.30
CA HIS A 211 2.71 -52.21 -33.78
C HIS A 211 3.50 -51.62 -32.64
N HIS A 212 4.38 -52.47 -32.10
CA HIS A 212 5.55 -52.08 -31.34
C HIS A 212 6.27 -50.92 -32.06
N HIS A 213 5.89 -49.69 -31.75
CA HIS A 213 6.60 -48.50 -32.19
C HIS A 213 7.74 -48.28 -31.21
N SER A 214 8.96 -48.52 -31.67
CA SER A 214 10.20 -48.30 -30.93
C SER A 214 10.59 -46.81 -30.84
N GLY A 215 9.62 -45.90 -30.95
CA GLY A 215 9.84 -44.47 -30.90
C GLY A 215 9.98 -44.00 -29.46
N THR A 216 11.16 -43.53 -29.07
CA THR A 216 11.38 -42.81 -27.82
C THR A 216 11.11 -41.32 -28.02
N ARG A 217 10.15 -40.78 -27.26
CA ARG A 217 9.87 -39.34 -27.15
C ARG A 217 11.15 -38.57 -26.78
N SER A 218 11.51 -37.56 -27.56
CA SER A 218 12.73 -36.76 -27.33
C SER A 218 12.49 -35.45 -26.55
N GLY A 219 11.25 -34.99 -26.34
CA GLY A 219 11.01 -33.78 -25.54
C GLY A 219 9.66 -33.69 -24.84
N ASN A 220 9.54 -32.74 -23.92
CA ASN A 220 8.63 -32.82 -22.78
C ASN A 220 7.28 -32.08 -22.96
N CYS A 221 7.05 -31.40 -24.09
CA CYS A 221 5.77 -30.82 -24.51
C CYS A 221 5.79 -30.44 -25.99
N LEU A 222 4.69 -29.88 -26.49
CA LEU A 222 4.59 -29.40 -27.85
C LEU A 222 4.73 -27.87 -27.91
N GLN A 223 5.69 -27.38 -28.70
CA GLN A 223 5.87 -25.95 -28.94
C GLN A 223 4.94 -25.47 -30.05
N VAL A 224 4.28 -24.34 -29.81
CA VAL A 224 3.35 -23.71 -30.73
C VAL A 224 3.89 -22.35 -31.17
N TYR A 225 4.02 -22.17 -32.47
CA TYR A 225 4.21 -20.88 -33.12
C TYR A 225 2.83 -20.34 -33.49
N MET A 226 2.52 -19.12 -33.05
CA MET A 226 1.29 -18.44 -33.43
C MET A 226 1.59 -17.22 -34.29
N GLU A 227 0.81 -17.05 -35.35
CA GLU A 227 0.88 -15.88 -36.23
C GLU A 227 -0.47 -15.15 -36.21
N VAL A 228 -0.43 -13.83 -36.21
CA VAL A 228 -1.63 -12.98 -36.24
C VAL A 228 -1.55 -12.07 -37.45
N ASP A 229 -2.58 -12.14 -38.31
CA ASP A 229 -2.66 -11.34 -39.53
C ASP A 229 -2.85 -9.83 -39.23
N ARG A 230 -2.61 -8.99 -40.24
CA ARG A 230 -2.71 -7.54 -40.09
C ARG A 230 -4.13 -7.12 -39.74
N TYR A 231 -5.12 -7.75 -40.36
CA TYR A 231 -6.52 -7.41 -40.15
C TYR A 231 -6.90 -7.53 -38.67
N THR A 232 -6.41 -8.59 -38.01
CA THR A 232 -6.63 -8.83 -36.59
C THR A 232 -5.79 -7.91 -35.72
N SER A 233 -4.50 -7.74 -36.03
CA SER A 233 -3.61 -6.87 -35.23
C SER A 233 -4.10 -5.42 -35.18
N LEU A 234 -4.68 -4.91 -36.27
CA LEU A 234 -5.26 -3.57 -36.35
C LEU A 234 -6.46 -3.37 -35.41
N GLN A 235 -7.21 -4.43 -35.08
CA GLN A 235 -8.33 -4.31 -34.15
C GLN A 235 -7.85 -4.06 -32.72
N PHE A 236 -6.71 -4.65 -32.32
CA PHE A 236 -6.13 -4.45 -31.00
C PHE A 236 -5.26 -3.19 -30.91
N GLY A 237 -4.87 -2.61 -32.05
CA GLY A 237 -4.17 -1.34 -32.18
C GLY A 237 -2.68 -1.38 -31.84
N THR A 238 -2.25 -2.22 -30.89
CA THR A 238 -0.84 -2.37 -30.50
C THR A 238 -0.38 -3.84 -30.51
N PRO A 239 0.91 -4.11 -30.77
CA PRO A 239 1.47 -5.46 -30.63
C PRO A 239 1.29 -6.04 -29.23
N SER A 240 1.41 -5.23 -28.17
CA SER A 240 1.21 -5.67 -26.78
C SER A 240 -0.23 -6.11 -26.52
N ALA A 241 -1.23 -5.33 -26.96
CA ALA A 241 -2.63 -5.72 -26.81
C ALA A 241 -2.97 -6.99 -27.61
N THR A 242 -2.42 -7.12 -28.82
CA THR A 242 -2.56 -8.34 -29.64
C THR A 242 -1.93 -9.55 -28.93
N THR A 243 -0.75 -9.37 -28.34
CA THR A 243 -0.04 -10.40 -27.56
C THR A 243 -0.85 -10.87 -26.36
N ASN A 244 -1.44 -9.94 -25.61
CA ASN A 244 -2.26 -10.25 -24.43
C ASN A 244 -3.49 -11.09 -24.81
N TRP A 245 -4.14 -10.75 -25.92
CA TRP A 245 -5.24 -11.54 -26.48
C TRP A 245 -4.80 -12.96 -26.86
N VAL A 246 -3.68 -13.11 -27.58
CA VAL A 246 -3.12 -14.43 -27.94
C VAL A 246 -2.78 -15.24 -26.70
N ASN A 247 -2.13 -14.63 -25.71
CA ASN A 247 -1.74 -15.31 -24.47
C ASN A 247 -2.95 -15.81 -23.67
N ALA A 248 -3.98 -14.98 -23.52
CA ALA A 248 -5.19 -15.38 -22.81
C ALA A 248 -5.96 -16.48 -23.56
N LEU A 249 -6.05 -16.38 -24.89
CA LEU A 249 -6.63 -17.44 -25.73
C LEU A 249 -5.83 -18.74 -25.63
N PHE A 250 -4.50 -18.66 -25.70
CA PHE A 250 -3.62 -19.82 -25.61
C PHE A 250 -3.63 -20.46 -24.23
N LEU A 251 -3.80 -19.70 -23.14
CA LEU A 251 -4.02 -20.25 -21.80
C LEU A 251 -5.25 -21.18 -21.79
N ASN A 252 -6.37 -20.75 -22.41
CA ASN A 252 -7.59 -21.56 -22.50
C ASN A 252 -7.35 -22.84 -23.31
N VAL A 253 -6.77 -22.71 -24.50
CA VAL A 253 -6.46 -23.84 -25.38
C VAL A 253 -5.50 -24.81 -24.70
N SER A 254 -4.39 -24.32 -24.16
CA SER A 254 -3.38 -25.17 -23.50
C SER A 254 -3.93 -25.88 -22.26
N THR A 255 -4.92 -25.31 -21.57
CA THR A 255 -5.63 -25.97 -20.45
C THR A 255 -6.46 -27.15 -20.95
N ILE A 256 -7.19 -26.99 -22.06
CA ILE A 256 -7.96 -28.06 -22.69
C ILE A 256 -7.05 -29.27 -23.03
N TYR A 257 -5.87 -29.02 -23.60
CA TYR A 257 -4.89 -30.07 -23.89
C TYR A 257 -4.30 -30.71 -22.62
N ALA A 258 -4.03 -29.91 -21.59
CA ALA A 258 -3.50 -30.38 -20.31
C ALA A 258 -4.47 -31.31 -19.54
N ILE A 259 -5.78 -31.19 -19.75
CA ILE A 259 -6.77 -32.12 -19.18
C ILE A 259 -6.57 -33.55 -19.70
N HIS A 260 -6.00 -33.69 -20.90
CA HIS A 260 -5.65 -34.98 -21.52
C HIS A 260 -4.16 -35.31 -21.40
N ASP A 261 -3.45 -34.69 -20.44
CA ASP A 261 -2.02 -34.88 -20.16
C ASP A 261 -1.12 -34.62 -21.40
N VAL A 262 -1.56 -33.75 -22.32
CA VAL A 262 -0.77 -33.25 -23.45
C VAL A 262 -0.33 -31.82 -23.16
N PRO A 263 0.88 -31.59 -22.60
CA PRO A 263 1.37 -30.25 -22.37
C PRO A 263 1.70 -29.56 -23.71
N VAL A 264 1.31 -28.31 -23.84
CA VAL A 264 1.62 -27.43 -24.97
C VAL A 264 2.08 -26.06 -24.45
N VAL A 265 3.07 -25.46 -25.10
CA VAL A 265 3.62 -24.14 -24.76
C VAL A 265 3.76 -23.26 -26.00
N LEU A 266 3.69 -21.95 -25.81
CA LEU A 266 3.83 -20.96 -26.85
C LEU A 266 5.31 -20.59 -27.00
N SER A 267 5.88 -20.82 -28.18
CA SER A 267 7.30 -20.55 -28.45
C SER A 267 7.54 -19.25 -29.20
N GLN A 268 6.55 -18.75 -29.92
CA GLN A 268 6.67 -17.46 -30.61
C GLN A 268 5.29 -16.92 -30.97
N ILE A 269 5.15 -15.59 -30.95
CA ILE A 269 4.05 -14.88 -31.60
C ILE A 269 4.62 -14.01 -32.72
N ASN A 270 4.14 -14.19 -33.95
CA ASN A 270 4.42 -13.29 -35.05
C ASN A 270 3.21 -12.38 -35.33
N ILE A 271 3.40 -11.07 -35.31
CA ILE A 271 2.33 -10.07 -35.45
C ILE A 271 2.58 -9.22 -36.68
N TRP A 272 1.74 -9.33 -37.69
CA TRP A 272 1.84 -8.48 -38.87
C TRP A 272 1.39 -7.04 -38.57
N THR A 273 2.36 -6.15 -38.31
CA THR A 273 2.18 -4.69 -38.21
C THR A 273 2.33 -3.98 -39.55
N THR A 274 2.80 -4.70 -40.56
CA THR A 274 2.89 -4.35 -41.98
C THR A 274 1.89 -5.18 -42.79
N GLN A 275 1.80 -4.96 -44.10
CA GLN A 275 0.90 -5.74 -44.97
C GLN A 275 1.29 -7.23 -44.93
N ASP A 276 0.38 -8.10 -44.48
CA ASP A 276 0.60 -9.54 -44.43
C ASP A 276 0.41 -10.23 -45.79
N PRO A 277 0.96 -11.44 -46.00
CA PRO A 277 0.85 -12.18 -47.26
C PRO A 277 -0.57 -12.65 -47.63
N TYR A 278 -1.53 -12.59 -46.70
CA TYR A 278 -2.88 -13.17 -46.83
C TYR A 278 -3.96 -12.13 -47.12
N ALA A 279 -3.61 -10.85 -47.08
CA ALA A 279 -4.57 -9.75 -47.09
C ALA A 279 -5.46 -9.67 -48.35
N SER A 280 -5.00 -10.17 -49.50
CA SER A 280 -5.77 -10.20 -50.76
C SER A 280 -6.65 -11.46 -50.92
N MET A 281 -6.50 -12.45 -50.06
CA MET A 281 -7.14 -13.78 -50.21
C MET A 281 -8.49 -13.81 -49.51
N THR A 282 -9.56 -14.21 -50.19
CA THR A 282 -10.93 -14.21 -49.60
C THR A 282 -11.42 -15.59 -49.15
N ASP A 283 -10.63 -16.64 -49.36
CA ASP A 283 -10.98 -18.03 -49.07
C ASP A 283 -9.98 -18.66 -48.09
N ILE A 284 -10.48 -19.38 -47.08
CA ILE A 284 -9.64 -19.94 -46.01
C ILE A 284 -8.65 -21.00 -46.52
N SER A 285 -8.99 -21.74 -47.58
CA SER A 285 -8.08 -22.72 -48.18
C SER A 285 -6.92 -22.03 -48.89
N THR A 286 -7.18 -20.90 -49.56
CA THR A 286 -6.12 -20.08 -50.16
C THR A 286 -5.21 -19.44 -49.11
N VAL A 287 -5.77 -18.95 -48.00
CA VAL A 287 -5.00 -18.43 -46.86
C VAL A 287 -4.11 -19.51 -46.25
N ARG A 288 -4.66 -20.70 -45.98
CA ARG A 288 -3.89 -21.84 -45.48
C ARG A 288 -2.74 -22.21 -46.42
N ASN A 289 -3.01 -22.33 -47.71
CA ASN A 289 -1.96 -22.68 -48.68
C ASN A 289 -0.83 -21.63 -48.69
N GLN A 290 -1.16 -20.34 -48.59
CA GLN A 290 -0.17 -19.28 -48.50
C GLN A 290 0.60 -19.29 -47.18
N PHE A 291 -0.08 -19.53 -46.05
CA PHE A 291 0.56 -19.65 -44.73
C PHE A 291 1.60 -20.78 -44.74
N VAL A 292 1.19 -21.94 -45.23
CA VAL A 292 2.06 -23.11 -45.41
C VAL A 292 3.27 -22.79 -46.29
N ASN A 293 3.06 -22.13 -47.44
CA ASN A 293 4.14 -21.71 -48.33
C ASN A 293 5.13 -20.73 -47.67
N THR A 294 4.62 -19.84 -46.82
CA THR A 294 5.42 -18.83 -46.11
C THR A 294 6.34 -19.47 -45.06
N LEU A 295 5.94 -20.60 -44.48
CA LEU A 295 6.65 -21.30 -43.41
C LEU A 295 7.76 -22.28 -43.86
N GLN A 296 7.93 -22.50 -45.18
CA GLN A 296 8.98 -23.35 -45.78
C GLN A 296 9.17 -24.76 -45.14
N ASN A 297 8.09 -25.45 -44.73
CA ASN A 297 8.06 -26.87 -44.31
C ASN A 297 8.94 -27.31 -43.12
N ASN A 298 9.38 -26.41 -42.24
CA ASN A 298 10.36 -26.74 -41.18
C ASN A 298 9.78 -26.93 -39.76
N TYR A 299 8.49 -27.28 -39.64
CA TYR A 299 7.80 -27.37 -38.34
C TYR A 299 7.60 -28.79 -37.80
N THR A 300 8.41 -29.77 -38.24
CA THR A 300 8.36 -31.14 -37.69
C THR A 300 8.59 -31.12 -36.17
N GLY A 301 7.65 -31.65 -35.38
CA GLY A 301 7.71 -31.63 -33.91
C GLY A 301 7.25 -30.34 -33.23
N ARG A 302 6.70 -29.38 -33.99
CA ARG A 302 6.10 -28.12 -33.50
C ARG A 302 4.72 -27.92 -34.14
N ILE A 303 3.93 -26.95 -33.72
CA ILE A 303 2.69 -26.54 -34.43
C ILE A 303 2.86 -25.11 -34.92
N ALA A 304 2.45 -24.82 -36.15
CA ALA A 304 2.30 -23.46 -36.63
C ALA A 304 0.82 -23.12 -36.82
N HIS A 305 0.36 -22.04 -36.20
CA HIS A 305 -1.06 -21.67 -36.20
C HIS A 305 -1.25 -20.21 -36.59
N LEU A 306 -1.94 -19.94 -37.69
CA LEU A 306 -2.38 -18.61 -38.06
C LEU A 306 -3.76 -18.30 -37.45
N LEU A 307 -3.86 -17.18 -36.74
CA LEU A 307 -5.08 -16.68 -36.12
C LEU A 307 -5.58 -15.46 -36.90
N THR A 308 -6.87 -15.46 -37.24
CA THR A 308 -7.53 -14.33 -37.86
C THR A 308 -8.97 -14.14 -37.38
N THR A 309 -9.37 -12.88 -37.26
CA THR A 309 -10.74 -12.43 -36.99
C THR A 309 -11.53 -12.18 -38.27
N ARG A 310 -10.90 -12.36 -39.44
CA ARG A 310 -11.56 -12.23 -40.75
C ARG A 310 -12.64 -13.32 -40.88
N PRO A 311 -13.81 -13.01 -41.45
CA PRO A 311 -14.91 -13.96 -41.59
C PRO A 311 -14.68 -14.90 -42.79
N LEU A 312 -13.70 -15.81 -42.70
CA LEU A 312 -13.33 -16.72 -43.81
C LEU A 312 -13.88 -18.14 -43.64
N GLY A 313 -14.67 -18.40 -42.59
CA GLY A 313 -15.11 -19.75 -42.17
C GLY A 313 -14.36 -20.22 -40.91
N GLY A 314 -14.88 -21.18 -40.14
CA GLY A 314 -14.37 -21.45 -38.78
C GLY A 314 -12.85 -21.70 -38.70
N GLY A 315 -12.38 -22.72 -39.38
CA GLY A 315 -10.97 -23.08 -39.38
C GLY A 315 -10.66 -24.12 -40.44
N ILE A 316 -9.37 -24.26 -40.73
CA ILE A 316 -8.86 -25.33 -41.57
C ILE A 316 -7.47 -25.75 -41.12
N SER A 317 -7.26 -27.05 -41.06
CA SER A 317 -5.97 -27.67 -40.78
C SER A 317 -5.38 -28.27 -42.05
N ASN A 318 -4.06 -28.38 -42.09
CA ASN A 318 -3.34 -29.06 -43.16
C ASN A 318 -2.74 -30.37 -42.62
N GLY A 319 -3.40 -31.49 -42.91
CA GLY A 319 -2.92 -32.85 -42.60
C GLY A 319 -3.59 -33.51 -41.38
N ILE A 320 -4.01 -34.77 -41.55
CA ILE A 320 -4.40 -35.68 -40.47
C ILE A 320 -3.30 -36.76 -40.43
N GLY A 321 -2.27 -36.56 -39.60
CA GLY A 321 -1.07 -37.41 -39.64
C GLY A 321 -0.14 -37.34 -38.43
N GLY A 322 -0.49 -36.54 -37.42
CA GLY A 322 0.32 -36.31 -36.22
C GLY A 322 1.48 -35.33 -36.43
N VAL A 323 2.15 -34.97 -35.33
CA VAL A 323 3.16 -33.91 -35.26
C VAL A 323 4.48 -34.23 -36.01
N CYS A 324 4.68 -35.51 -36.36
CA CYS A 324 6.01 -36.05 -36.67
C CYS A 324 6.24 -36.50 -38.11
N ASN A 325 5.37 -36.15 -39.04
CA ASN A 325 5.48 -36.56 -40.43
C ASN A 325 5.54 -35.36 -41.37
N SER A 326 6.76 -34.94 -41.76
CA SER A 326 6.98 -34.23 -43.02
C SER A 326 7.22 -35.28 -44.12
N TYR A 327 6.14 -35.89 -44.63
CA TYR A 327 6.26 -36.68 -45.86
C TYR A 327 6.54 -35.73 -47.04
N PRO A 328 7.22 -36.15 -48.12
CA PRO A 328 7.50 -35.29 -49.29
C PRO A 328 6.25 -34.69 -49.98
N SER A 329 5.04 -35.09 -49.62
CA SER A 329 3.74 -34.52 -50.04
C SER A 329 2.97 -33.77 -48.93
N TYR A 330 3.53 -33.65 -47.73
CA TYR A 330 2.89 -33.08 -46.53
C TYR A 330 3.77 -32.00 -45.89
N PRO A 331 3.44 -30.71 -46.07
CA PRO A 331 4.29 -29.59 -45.67
C PRO A 331 4.36 -29.30 -44.15
N GLY A 332 3.65 -30.05 -43.30
CA GLY A 332 3.85 -30.06 -41.84
C GLY A 332 2.60 -29.78 -40.99
N PRO A 333 2.74 -29.79 -39.65
CA PRO A 333 1.66 -29.58 -38.67
C PRO A 333 1.22 -28.11 -38.59
N GLN A 334 0.41 -27.67 -39.57
CA GLN A 334 -0.06 -26.29 -39.68
C GLN A 334 -1.59 -26.18 -39.68
N CYS A 335 -2.12 -25.15 -39.03
CA CYS A 335 -3.54 -24.84 -39.04
C CYS A 335 -3.83 -23.34 -39.10
N VAL A 336 -5.04 -23.00 -39.51
CA VAL A 336 -5.56 -21.64 -39.57
C VAL A 336 -6.90 -21.61 -38.85
N SER A 337 -7.06 -20.70 -37.89
CA SER A 337 -8.35 -20.41 -37.24
C SER A 337 -8.82 -19.03 -37.62
N SER A 338 -10.08 -18.94 -38.00
CA SER A 338 -10.70 -17.78 -38.64
C SER A 338 -12.05 -17.46 -37.99
N SER A 339 -12.67 -16.34 -38.36
CA SER A 339 -13.91 -15.84 -37.75
C SER A 339 -13.83 -15.71 -36.21
N LEU A 340 -12.62 -15.55 -35.67
CA LEU A 340 -12.39 -15.35 -34.24
C LEU A 340 -12.97 -13.99 -33.81
N THR A 341 -13.39 -13.88 -32.55
CA THR A 341 -13.85 -12.61 -31.98
C THR A 341 -12.72 -11.85 -31.29
N SER A 342 -12.66 -10.54 -31.47
CA SER A 342 -11.74 -9.65 -30.76
C SER A 342 -12.35 -9.02 -29.50
N ASP A 343 -11.47 -8.50 -28.64
CA ASP A 343 -11.81 -7.94 -27.32
C ASP A 343 -12.65 -6.65 -27.38
N ASN A 344 -12.73 -6.01 -28.55
CA ASN A 344 -13.45 -4.75 -28.77
C ASN A 344 -14.95 -4.94 -29.03
N THR A 345 -15.44 -6.18 -29.07
CA THR A 345 -16.87 -6.45 -29.20
C THR A 345 -17.54 -6.47 -27.83
N ILE A 346 -18.72 -5.86 -27.70
CA ILE A 346 -19.50 -5.76 -26.44
C ILE A 346 -19.88 -7.16 -25.87
N GLN A 347 -19.68 -8.22 -26.66
CA GLN A 347 -19.92 -9.62 -26.31
C GLN A 347 -18.69 -10.47 -26.61
N GLN A 348 -17.73 -10.49 -25.69
CA GLN A 348 -16.60 -11.41 -25.74
C GLN A 348 -17.11 -12.87 -25.76
N ASN A 349 -16.44 -13.73 -26.53
CA ASN A 349 -16.82 -15.12 -26.77
C ASN A 349 -15.56 -15.99 -26.83
N TYR A 350 -14.81 -16.01 -25.73
CA TYR A 350 -13.58 -16.77 -25.58
C TYR A 350 -13.81 -18.28 -25.60
N SER A 351 -14.99 -18.78 -25.19
CA SER A 351 -15.36 -20.18 -25.33
C SER A 351 -15.36 -20.60 -26.80
N TYR A 352 -15.92 -19.77 -27.68
CA TYR A 352 -15.87 -19.99 -29.13
C TYR A 352 -14.45 -19.92 -29.68
N ASN A 353 -13.67 -18.89 -29.34
CA ASN A 353 -12.28 -18.79 -29.83
C ASN A 353 -11.44 -19.99 -29.39
N ALA A 354 -11.56 -20.40 -28.11
CA ALA A 354 -10.85 -21.54 -27.57
C ALA A 354 -11.28 -22.85 -28.25
N TYR A 355 -12.59 -23.02 -28.51
CA TYR A 355 -13.12 -24.15 -29.27
C TYR A 355 -12.50 -24.24 -30.66
N VAL A 356 -12.56 -23.18 -31.47
CA VAL A 356 -12.07 -23.19 -32.85
C VAL A 356 -10.56 -23.45 -32.90
N VAL A 357 -9.79 -22.78 -32.05
CA VAL A 357 -8.32 -22.96 -32.02
C VAL A 357 -7.95 -24.36 -31.55
N ALA A 358 -8.58 -24.87 -30.49
CA ALA A 358 -8.32 -26.23 -29.99
C ALA A 358 -8.72 -27.31 -31.01
N HIS A 359 -9.84 -27.12 -31.72
CA HIS A 359 -10.35 -28.02 -32.76
C HIS A 359 -9.35 -28.19 -33.91
N GLU A 360 -8.87 -27.07 -34.47
CA GLU A 360 -7.94 -27.10 -35.60
C GLU A 360 -6.57 -27.66 -35.23
N MET A 361 -6.07 -27.33 -34.02
CA MET A 361 -4.89 -27.97 -33.47
C MET A 361 -5.10 -29.48 -33.25
N GLY A 362 -6.33 -29.92 -32.94
CA GLY A 362 -6.67 -31.32 -32.73
C GLY A 362 -6.51 -32.13 -34.01
N HIS A 363 -6.92 -31.57 -35.14
CA HIS A 363 -6.69 -32.17 -36.46
C HIS A 363 -5.19 -32.29 -36.80
N VAL A 364 -4.40 -31.26 -36.50
CA VAL A 364 -2.93 -31.31 -36.64
C VAL A 364 -2.33 -32.47 -35.84
N LEU A 365 -2.89 -32.75 -34.67
CA LEU A 365 -2.50 -33.85 -33.79
C LEU A 365 -3.08 -35.21 -34.19
N GLY A 366 -3.79 -35.28 -35.31
CA GLY A 366 -4.30 -36.52 -35.91
C GLY A 366 -5.70 -36.92 -35.45
N LEU A 367 -6.44 -36.03 -34.78
CA LEU A 367 -7.84 -36.28 -34.46
C LEU A 367 -8.72 -36.07 -35.70
N ARG A 368 -9.77 -36.89 -35.83
CA ARG A 368 -10.85 -36.69 -36.81
C ARG A 368 -12.06 -36.08 -36.13
N HIS A 369 -13.10 -35.76 -36.89
CA HIS A 369 -14.39 -35.45 -36.29
C HIS A 369 -14.95 -36.68 -35.58
N THR A 370 -15.66 -36.47 -34.48
CA THR A 370 -16.27 -37.55 -33.68
C THR A 370 -17.34 -38.34 -34.45
N ASN A 371 -17.90 -37.76 -35.51
CA ASN A 371 -18.83 -38.42 -36.42
C ASN A 371 -18.18 -39.31 -37.49
N ALA A 372 -16.85 -39.38 -37.55
CA ALA A 372 -16.15 -40.29 -38.46
C ALA A 372 -16.10 -41.73 -37.92
N CYS A 373 -16.17 -42.72 -38.80
CA CYS A 373 -16.11 -44.16 -38.48
C CYS A 373 -14.69 -44.66 -38.17
N VAL A 374 -13.97 -44.00 -37.27
CA VAL A 374 -12.54 -44.27 -37.01
C VAL A 374 -12.22 -44.51 -35.54
N TRP A 375 -13.23 -44.53 -34.66
CA TRP A 375 -13.04 -44.64 -33.23
C TRP A 375 -13.23 -46.09 -32.74
N ASN A 376 -12.46 -46.49 -31.71
CA ASN A 376 -12.60 -47.74 -30.94
C ASN A 376 -12.40 -49.10 -31.64
N ASN A 377 -11.41 -49.31 -32.51
CA ASN A 377 -11.09 -50.62 -33.14
C ASN A 377 -12.19 -51.30 -33.97
N THR A 378 -13.43 -50.82 -33.88
CA THR A 378 -14.64 -51.39 -34.50
C THR A 378 -15.24 -50.46 -35.54
N LEU A 379 -14.54 -49.38 -35.93
CA LEU A 379 -14.98 -48.38 -36.92
C LEU A 379 -16.35 -47.74 -36.57
N VAL A 380 -16.53 -47.35 -35.30
CA VAL A 380 -17.78 -46.73 -34.82
C VAL A 380 -17.56 -45.22 -34.63
N GLN A 381 -18.62 -44.43 -34.83
CA GLN A 381 -18.65 -43.00 -34.54
C GLN A 381 -18.93 -42.73 -33.05
N ILE A 382 -18.35 -41.66 -32.49
CA ILE A 382 -18.56 -41.25 -31.09
C ILE A 382 -19.88 -40.47 -30.95
N ASP A 383 -20.21 -39.62 -31.91
CA ASP A 383 -21.49 -38.92 -32.03
C ASP A 383 -21.88 -38.72 -33.50
N ASP A 384 -23.10 -38.27 -33.76
CA ASP A 384 -23.68 -38.07 -35.09
C ASP A 384 -23.92 -36.61 -35.45
N CYS A 385 -23.41 -35.65 -34.68
CA CYS A 385 -23.76 -34.25 -34.87
C CYS A 385 -23.39 -33.74 -36.28
N GLY A 386 -22.20 -34.09 -36.78
CA GLY A 386 -21.81 -33.73 -38.15
C GLY A 386 -22.62 -34.44 -39.23
N ASN A 387 -22.95 -35.71 -39.03
CA ASN A 387 -23.69 -36.53 -40.00
C ASN A 387 -25.16 -36.12 -40.09
N VAL A 388 -25.78 -35.75 -38.95
CA VAL A 388 -27.13 -35.18 -38.90
C VAL A 388 -27.17 -33.83 -39.61
N HIS A 389 -26.20 -32.95 -39.37
CA HIS A 389 -26.12 -31.66 -40.06
C HIS A 389 -25.99 -31.85 -41.57
N ALA A 390 -25.05 -32.71 -42.01
CA ALA A 390 -24.83 -32.99 -43.42
C ALA A 390 -26.11 -33.55 -44.08
N ASN A 391 -26.75 -34.54 -43.44
CA ASN A 391 -27.99 -35.13 -43.94
C ASN A 391 -29.13 -34.10 -44.05
N ASN A 392 -29.27 -33.20 -43.06
CA ASN A 392 -30.29 -32.16 -43.06
C ASN A 392 -30.07 -31.11 -44.17
N ASN A 393 -28.82 -30.90 -44.60
CA ASN A 393 -28.43 -29.93 -45.62
C ASN A 393 -28.12 -30.57 -46.99
N GLN A 394 -28.42 -31.86 -47.18
CA GLN A 394 -28.14 -32.61 -48.43
C GLN A 394 -26.64 -32.69 -48.78
N GLU A 395 -25.78 -32.61 -47.77
CA GLU A 395 -24.35 -32.84 -47.88
C GLU A 395 -24.02 -34.32 -47.61
N THR A 396 -22.84 -34.77 -48.02
CA THR A 396 -22.41 -36.16 -47.80
C THR A 396 -21.94 -36.36 -46.34
N PRO A 397 -22.56 -37.25 -45.55
CA PRO A 397 -22.09 -37.54 -44.20
C PRO A 397 -20.67 -38.10 -44.19
N GLU A 398 -19.82 -37.62 -43.29
CA GLU A 398 -18.47 -38.12 -43.08
C GLU A 398 -18.57 -39.39 -42.23
N GLY A 399 -18.49 -40.57 -42.86
CA GLY A 399 -18.69 -41.87 -42.19
C GLY A 399 -20.01 -42.57 -42.54
N THR A 400 -20.46 -42.47 -43.79
CA THR A 400 -21.69 -43.12 -44.29
C THR A 400 -21.81 -44.62 -44.02
N SER A 401 -20.70 -45.34 -43.77
CA SER A 401 -20.71 -46.77 -43.46
C SER A 401 -21.15 -47.12 -42.03
N CYS A 402 -21.07 -46.17 -41.07
CA CYS A 402 -21.48 -46.37 -39.68
C CYS A 402 -22.61 -45.43 -39.22
N TYR A 403 -23.01 -44.47 -40.06
CA TYR A 403 -24.12 -43.55 -39.79
C TYR A 403 -25.49 -44.20 -40.02
N ASN A 404 -26.34 -44.21 -38.99
CA ASN A 404 -27.73 -44.64 -39.09
C ASN A 404 -28.69 -43.45 -38.95
N VAL A 405 -29.20 -42.94 -40.07
CA VAL A 405 -30.15 -41.81 -40.11
C VAL A 405 -31.42 -42.03 -39.31
N ALA A 406 -31.85 -43.29 -39.11
CA ALA A 406 -33.05 -43.61 -38.35
C ALA A 406 -32.81 -43.58 -36.82
N ASN A 407 -31.55 -43.61 -36.37
CA ASN A 407 -31.19 -43.61 -34.96
C ASN A 407 -29.83 -42.91 -34.73
N PRO A 408 -29.76 -41.57 -34.89
CA PRO A 408 -28.53 -40.81 -34.70
C PRO A 408 -28.13 -40.73 -33.22
N ILE A 409 -26.82 -40.81 -32.96
CA ILE A 409 -26.19 -40.68 -31.65
C ILE A 409 -25.94 -39.19 -31.33
N LEU A 410 -26.88 -38.52 -30.65
CA LEU A 410 -26.70 -37.13 -30.22
C LEU A 410 -26.39 -37.05 -28.72
N PRO A 411 -25.31 -36.36 -28.30
CA PRO A 411 -24.91 -36.29 -26.89
C PRO A 411 -25.84 -35.36 -26.11
N ALA A 412 -26.51 -35.89 -25.09
CA ALA A 412 -27.49 -35.16 -24.28
C ALA A 412 -26.88 -34.00 -23.44
N GLY A 413 -25.57 -33.99 -23.21
CA GLY A 413 -24.84 -32.96 -22.44
C GLY A 413 -23.97 -32.02 -23.28
N GLY A 414 -24.17 -32.00 -24.60
CA GLY A 414 -23.35 -31.23 -25.55
C GLY A 414 -22.14 -32.01 -26.08
N GLY A 415 -21.70 -31.65 -27.28
CA GLY A 415 -20.58 -32.28 -27.98
C GLY A 415 -19.21 -31.95 -27.39
N THR A 416 -18.20 -32.74 -27.77
CA THR A 416 -16.78 -32.50 -27.47
C THR A 416 -16.15 -31.54 -28.49
N ILE A 417 -14.88 -31.18 -28.30
CA ILE A 417 -14.17 -30.25 -29.21
C ILE A 417 -14.11 -30.76 -30.66
N MET A 418 -13.97 -32.06 -30.90
CA MET A 418 -13.97 -32.59 -32.28
C MET A 418 -15.38 -32.84 -32.84
N SER A 419 -16.41 -32.46 -32.08
CA SER A 419 -17.80 -32.63 -32.49
C SER A 419 -18.32 -31.43 -33.25
N LYS A 420 -19.18 -31.68 -34.22
CA LYS A 420 -19.93 -30.64 -34.95
C LYS A 420 -21.27 -30.31 -34.29
N CYS A 421 -21.45 -30.59 -33.00
CA CYS A 421 -22.70 -30.32 -32.29
C CYS A 421 -23.02 -28.83 -32.16
N ASN A 422 -22.06 -27.92 -32.37
CA ASN A 422 -22.33 -26.48 -32.53
C ASN A 422 -23.25 -26.17 -33.73
N LEU A 423 -23.37 -27.09 -34.68
CA LEU A 423 -24.24 -26.98 -35.86
C LEU A 423 -25.62 -27.61 -35.65
N ILE A 424 -25.86 -28.25 -34.50
CA ILE A 424 -27.13 -28.89 -34.17
C ILE A 424 -27.86 -28.06 -33.11
N ALA A 425 -29.00 -27.50 -33.51
CA ALA A 425 -29.83 -26.70 -32.64
C ALA A 425 -30.23 -27.48 -31.36
N GLY A 426 -29.93 -26.91 -30.20
CA GLY A 426 -30.27 -27.48 -28.90
C GLY A 426 -29.28 -28.51 -28.34
N VAL A 427 -28.17 -28.80 -29.05
CA VAL A 427 -27.11 -29.70 -28.57
C VAL A 427 -25.86 -28.92 -28.15
N GLY A 428 -25.26 -28.13 -29.07
CA GLY A 428 -24.13 -27.26 -28.76
C GLY A 428 -22.84 -28.01 -28.36
N ILE A 429 -21.83 -27.25 -27.91
CA ILE A 429 -20.53 -27.76 -27.44
C ILE A 429 -20.41 -27.53 -25.94
N ASN A 430 -19.88 -28.53 -25.22
CA ASN A 430 -19.55 -28.42 -23.81
C ASN A 430 -18.04 -28.57 -23.63
N LEU A 431 -17.36 -27.47 -23.29
CA LEU A 431 -15.91 -27.48 -23.13
C LEU A 431 -15.45 -28.26 -21.90
N ASN A 432 -16.34 -28.55 -20.95
CA ASN A 432 -16.04 -29.41 -19.81
C ASN A 432 -15.62 -30.81 -20.27
N HIS A 433 -16.17 -31.27 -21.40
CA HIS A 433 -15.81 -32.56 -21.98
C HIS A 433 -14.43 -32.55 -22.67
N GLY A 434 -13.88 -31.38 -23.00
CA GLY A 434 -12.65 -31.27 -23.81
C GLY A 434 -12.76 -32.08 -25.11
N PHE A 435 -11.78 -32.94 -25.38
CA PHE A 435 -11.84 -33.90 -26.49
C PHE A 435 -12.70 -35.15 -26.21
N GLY A 436 -13.17 -35.35 -24.99
CA GLY A 436 -13.82 -36.59 -24.54
C GLY A 436 -12.83 -37.74 -24.34
N THR A 437 -13.29 -38.83 -23.71
CA THR A 437 -12.41 -39.95 -23.30
C THR A 437 -11.67 -40.59 -24.47
N ILE A 438 -12.40 -40.90 -25.55
CA ILE A 438 -11.85 -41.68 -26.67
C ILE A 438 -10.89 -40.83 -27.52
N ALA A 439 -11.34 -39.67 -27.99
CA ALA A 439 -10.48 -38.81 -28.80
C ALA A 439 -9.33 -38.21 -27.97
N GLY A 440 -9.55 -37.94 -26.68
CA GLY A 440 -8.51 -37.54 -25.75
C GLY A 440 -7.43 -38.61 -25.54
N GLN A 441 -7.81 -39.88 -25.44
CA GLN A 441 -6.84 -40.98 -25.39
C GLN A 441 -6.04 -41.08 -26.69
N VAL A 442 -6.69 -40.97 -27.86
CA VAL A 442 -5.99 -40.95 -29.16
C VAL A 442 -5.03 -39.76 -29.23
N LEU A 443 -5.44 -38.59 -28.75
CA LEU A 443 -4.61 -37.40 -28.68
C LEU A 443 -3.35 -37.64 -27.82
N TYR A 444 -3.53 -38.18 -26.62
CA TYR A 444 -2.43 -38.51 -25.71
C TYR A 444 -1.48 -39.53 -26.33
N GLU A 445 -2.01 -40.61 -26.92
CA GLU A 445 -1.22 -41.65 -27.59
C GLU A 445 -0.42 -41.10 -28.76
N LYS A 446 -1.03 -40.28 -29.63
CA LYS A 446 -0.34 -39.61 -30.74
C LYS A 446 0.76 -38.68 -30.25
N PHE A 447 0.61 -38.11 -29.06
CA PHE A 447 1.64 -37.30 -28.41
C PHE A 447 2.78 -38.14 -27.83
N ILE A 448 2.49 -39.17 -27.00
CA ILE A 448 3.55 -39.95 -26.32
C ILE A 448 4.34 -40.87 -27.27
N TYR A 449 3.73 -41.30 -28.38
CA TYR A 449 4.36 -42.15 -29.40
C TYR A 449 4.88 -41.36 -30.61
N ALA A 450 4.92 -40.03 -30.51
CA ALA A 450 5.51 -39.15 -31.51
C ALA A 450 6.98 -39.54 -31.78
N SER A 451 7.32 -39.85 -33.05
CA SER A 451 8.64 -40.33 -33.47
C SER A 451 9.67 -39.23 -33.74
N CYS A 452 9.24 -37.97 -33.74
CA CYS A 452 10.06 -36.78 -33.94
C CYS A 452 10.26 -36.02 -32.63
N ASN A 453 11.20 -35.08 -32.62
CA ASN A 453 11.46 -34.27 -31.45
C ASN A 453 10.33 -33.25 -31.21
N THR A 454 9.37 -33.60 -30.35
CA THR A 454 8.43 -32.65 -29.76
C THR A 454 9.22 -31.76 -28.79
N GLY A 455 9.05 -30.43 -28.82
CA GLY A 455 9.84 -29.45 -28.05
C GLY A 455 10.43 -29.93 -26.71
N THR A 456 11.74 -29.73 -26.53
CA THR A 456 12.49 -30.13 -25.32
C THR A 456 12.32 -29.15 -24.16
N SER A 457 11.94 -27.90 -24.44
CA SER A 457 11.90 -26.76 -23.50
C SER A 457 10.70 -26.74 -22.54
N CYS A 458 10.22 -27.92 -22.16
CA CYS A 458 8.85 -28.13 -21.74
C CYS A 458 8.69 -28.79 -20.38
N ASN A 459 9.66 -29.62 -20.00
CA ASN A 459 9.96 -30.04 -18.62
C ASN A 459 11.46 -30.33 -18.55
N SER A 460 12.23 -29.36 -18.96
CA SER A 460 13.36 -28.95 -18.17
C SER A 460 13.43 -27.48 -18.55
N LEU A 461 13.02 -26.60 -17.64
CA LEU A 461 14.12 -25.75 -17.27
C LEU A 461 15.10 -26.75 -16.69
N PRO A 462 16.22 -27.06 -17.37
CA PRO A 462 17.36 -27.22 -16.52
C PRO A 462 17.39 -25.98 -15.62
N ASN A 463 17.86 -26.13 -14.39
CA ASN A 463 18.01 -24.96 -13.52
C ASN A 463 18.54 -23.81 -14.38
N ILE A 464 17.96 -22.60 -14.23
CA ILE A 464 18.13 -21.47 -15.15
C ILE A 464 19.56 -21.45 -15.72
N ASN A 465 20.54 -21.76 -14.88
CA ASN A 465 21.93 -22.05 -15.15
C ASN A 465 22.38 -23.43 -15.72
N ASP A 466 21.80 -23.98 -16.79
CA ASP A 466 22.35 -25.21 -17.42
C ASP A 466 23.52 -24.95 -18.38
N ASN A 467 23.72 -23.69 -18.69
CA ASN A 467 24.78 -23.22 -19.53
C ASN A 467 25.44 -22.02 -18.84
N CYS A 468 26.63 -21.65 -19.31
CA CYS A 468 27.35 -20.54 -18.70
C CYS A 468 26.64 -19.18 -18.91
N VAL A 469 25.81 -19.01 -19.95
CA VAL A 469 25.11 -17.73 -20.25
C VAL A 469 24.16 -17.40 -19.13
N ASP A 470 23.45 -18.43 -18.65
CA ASP A 470 22.43 -18.33 -17.62
C ASP A 470 22.96 -18.66 -16.21
N ALA A 471 24.29 -18.72 -16.05
CA ALA A 471 24.94 -19.06 -14.80
C ALA A 471 24.44 -18.18 -13.63
N ILE A 472 24.07 -18.83 -12.52
CA ILE A 472 23.57 -18.17 -11.31
C ILE A 472 24.72 -17.44 -10.62
N ASN A 473 24.51 -16.18 -10.26
CA ASN A 473 25.51 -15.43 -9.51
C ASN A 473 25.65 -15.96 -8.08
N LEU A 474 26.82 -16.47 -7.72
CA LEU A 474 27.19 -16.82 -6.35
C LEU A 474 27.81 -15.60 -5.66
N PRO A 475 27.17 -15.07 -4.60
CA PRO A 475 27.74 -13.95 -3.85
C PRO A 475 29.03 -14.38 -3.16
N VAL A 476 30.06 -13.53 -3.22
CA VAL A 476 31.28 -13.71 -2.42
C VAL A 476 31.08 -13.11 -1.05
N THR A 477 31.10 -13.95 -0.02
CA THR A 477 30.99 -13.56 1.40
C THR A 477 32.35 -13.60 2.10
N ASN A 478 32.41 -13.21 3.38
CA ASN A 478 33.65 -13.27 4.18
C ASN A 478 33.95 -14.66 4.78
N SER A 479 33.00 -15.58 4.70
CA SER A 479 33.06 -16.96 5.19
C SER A 479 32.06 -17.80 4.39
N CYS A 480 32.22 -19.12 4.35
CA CYS A 480 31.31 -19.98 3.57
C CYS A 480 29.87 -19.93 4.11
N SER A 481 28.96 -19.34 3.32
CA SER A 481 27.52 -19.32 3.56
C SER A 481 26.85 -20.25 2.54
N ASN A 482 26.47 -21.46 2.96
CA ASN A 482 25.89 -22.45 2.05
C ASN A 482 24.58 -21.96 1.41
N TYR A 483 24.55 -21.98 0.08
CA TYR A 483 23.32 -21.87 -0.72
C TYR A 483 22.94 -23.25 -1.22
N THR A 484 21.70 -23.68 -0.99
CA THR A 484 21.19 -24.98 -1.45
C THR A 484 20.58 -24.84 -2.84
N PHE A 485 21.07 -25.64 -3.79
CA PHE A 485 20.51 -25.78 -5.13
C PHE A 485 20.21 -27.25 -5.42
N THR A 486 19.65 -27.52 -6.59
CA THR A 486 19.40 -28.88 -7.09
C THR A 486 19.95 -28.99 -8.51
N ASN A 487 20.34 -30.19 -8.94
CA ASN A 487 20.62 -30.50 -10.35
C ASN A 487 19.46 -31.27 -11.01
N GLN A 488 18.28 -31.29 -10.38
CA GLN A 488 17.09 -31.93 -10.91
C GLN A 488 16.73 -31.36 -12.29
N ASN A 489 16.53 -32.22 -13.27
CA ASN A 489 16.28 -31.88 -14.68
C ASN A 489 17.40 -31.10 -15.40
N ALA A 490 18.60 -30.96 -14.81
CA ALA A 490 19.75 -30.37 -15.52
C ALA A 490 20.15 -31.24 -16.73
N MET A 491 20.68 -30.61 -17.77
CA MET A 491 21.20 -31.28 -18.98
C MET A 491 22.70 -30.99 -19.14
N SER A 492 23.31 -31.55 -20.18
CA SER A 492 24.75 -31.36 -20.45
C SER A 492 24.98 -30.09 -21.25
N SER A 493 25.85 -29.20 -20.77
CA SER A 493 26.31 -28.04 -21.54
C SER A 493 27.17 -28.38 -22.77
N GLY A 494 27.51 -29.65 -23.01
CA GLY A 494 28.30 -30.10 -24.16
C GLY A 494 29.79 -29.70 -24.13
N LEU A 495 30.27 -29.15 -23.01
CA LEU A 495 31.67 -28.80 -22.82
C LEU A 495 32.55 -30.01 -22.45
N PRO A 496 33.87 -29.98 -22.73
CA PRO A 496 34.80 -31.07 -22.41
C PRO A 496 34.69 -31.54 -20.96
N ALA A 497 35.10 -32.79 -20.71
CA ALA A 497 35.12 -33.38 -19.37
C ALA A 497 35.89 -32.51 -18.36
N PHE A 498 35.55 -32.66 -17.08
CA PHE A 498 36.26 -31.99 -16.00
C PHE A 498 37.74 -32.42 -15.99
N SER A 499 38.62 -31.47 -15.69
CA SER A 499 40.08 -31.69 -15.61
C SER A 499 40.51 -32.39 -14.33
N CYS A 500 39.58 -32.60 -13.40
CA CYS A 500 39.73 -33.32 -12.13
C CYS A 500 38.51 -34.23 -11.89
N GLY A 501 38.68 -35.26 -11.06
CA GLY A 501 37.64 -36.24 -10.74
C GLY A 501 37.17 -37.11 -11.92
N ASN A 502 36.21 -38.00 -11.66
CA ASN A 502 35.50 -38.77 -12.68
C ASN A 502 34.07 -38.23 -12.78
N SER A 503 33.77 -37.41 -13.79
CA SER A 503 32.43 -36.85 -13.97
C SER A 503 31.47 -37.80 -14.69
N GLY A 504 30.22 -37.93 -14.21
CA GLY A 504 29.10 -38.32 -15.09
C GLY A 504 28.90 -37.25 -16.17
N THR A 505 28.63 -37.64 -17.41
CA THR A 505 28.74 -36.73 -18.57
C THR A 505 27.42 -36.11 -19.02
N SER A 506 26.30 -36.26 -18.31
CA SER A 506 24.99 -35.85 -18.86
C SER A 506 24.24 -34.70 -18.16
N LYS A 507 24.63 -34.24 -16.95
CA LYS A 507 23.90 -33.16 -16.24
C LYS A 507 24.82 -32.19 -15.49
N ASP A 508 24.92 -30.94 -15.95
CA ASP A 508 25.71 -29.89 -15.28
C ASP A 508 24.91 -28.64 -14.93
N VAL A 509 25.36 -27.92 -13.90
CA VAL A 509 24.76 -26.65 -13.49
C VAL A 509 25.85 -25.60 -13.31
N TRP A 510 25.52 -24.35 -13.61
CA TRP A 510 26.46 -23.26 -13.78
C TRP A 510 26.30 -22.14 -12.76
N PHE A 511 27.40 -21.66 -12.26
CA PHE A 511 27.43 -20.51 -11.39
C PHE A 511 28.44 -19.51 -11.92
N LYS A 512 28.33 -18.27 -11.49
CA LYS A 512 29.33 -17.25 -11.78
C LYS A 512 29.65 -16.47 -10.53
N VAL A 513 30.91 -16.07 -10.40
CA VAL A 513 31.40 -15.34 -9.25
C VAL A 513 32.25 -14.17 -9.72
N THR A 514 32.02 -12.99 -9.14
CA THR A 514 32.85 -11.82 -9.40
C THR A 514 34.03 -11.82 -8.43
N VAL A 515 35.24 -11.81 -8.98
CA VAL A 515 36.49 -11.80 -8.21
C VAL A 515 36.57 -10.50 -7.39
N PRO A 516 36.74 -10.57 -6.06
CA PRO A 516 36.83 -9.39 -5.21
C PRO A 516 38.15 -8.64 -5.41
N SER A 517 38.28 -7.46 -4.80
CA SER A 517 39.48 -6.61 -4.92
C SER A 517 40.78 -7.24 -4.41
N SER A 518 40.69 -8.28 -3.58
CA SER A 518 41.83 -9.08 -3.15
C SER A 518 42.43 -9.95 -4.26
N GLY A 519 41.74 -10.11 -5.40
CA GLY A 519 42.17 -10.97 -6.51
C GLY A 519 42.10 -12.46 -6.19
N SER A 520 41.35 -12.86 -5.15
CA SER A 520 41.21 -14.26 -4.75
C SER A 520 39.77 -14.59 -4.34
N VAL A 521 39.32 -15.80 -4.61
CA VAL A 521 38.01 -16.31 -4.18
C VAL A 521 38.08 -17.81 -3.96
N THR A 522 37.42 -18.29 -2.92
CA THR A 522 37.28 -19.72 -2.61
C THR A 522 35.84 -20.15 -2.87
N ILE A 523 35.66 -21.26 -3.57
CA ILE A 523 34.38 -21.90 -3.82
C ILE A 523 34.39 -23.24 -3.09
N GLU A 524 33.38 -23.49 -2.28
CA GLU A 524 33.27 -24.70 -1.47
C GLU A 524 31.87 -25.31 -1.63
N THR A 525 31.80 -26.64 -1.69
CA THR A 525 30.54 -27.39 -1.71
C THR A 525 30.37 -28.19 -0.42
N SER A 526 29.12 -28.52 -0.10
CA SER A 526 28.82 -29.46 1.00
C SER A 526 27.51 -30.20 0.76
N GLN A 527 27.32 -31.32 1.45
CA GLN A 527 26.10 -32.10 1.34
C GLN A 527 24.87 -31.36 1.89
N ALA A 528 23.79 -31.32 1.10
CA ALA A 528 22.46 -30.95 1.58
C ALA A 528 21.75 -32.16 2.20
N SER A 529 20.87 -31.97 3.18
CA SER A 529 20.17 -33.08 3.85
C SER A 529 19.38 -33.94 2.85
N GLY A 530 19.79 -35.20 2.65
CA GLY A 530 19.20 -36.12 1.67
C GLY A 530 19.56 -35.82 0.22
N GLY A 531 20.56 -34.96 -0.02
CA GLY A 531 21.04 -34.55 -1.34
C GLY A 531 22.26 -35.32 -1.82
N LEU A 532 22.87 -34.83 -2.91
CA LEU A 532 24.07 -35.38 -3.53
C LEU A 532 25.21 -35.49 -2.51
N THR A 533 25.90 -36.63 -2.54
CA THR A 533 26.97 -36.96 -1.59
C THR A 533 28.34 -36.50 -2.04
N ASP A 534 28.55 -36.33 -3.36
CA ASP A 534 29.86 -36.04 -3.94
C ASP A 534 29.68 -35.25 -5.24
N VAL A 535 30.33 -34.09 -5.35
CA VAL A 535 30.17 -33.16 -6.49
C VAL A 535 31.52 -32.60 -6.91
N ILE A 536 31.71 -32.44 -8.22
CA ILE A 536 32.94 -31.91 -8.82
C ILE A 536 32.66 -30.48 -9.32
N ILE A 537 33.59 -29.55 -9.09
CA ILE A 537 33.52 -28.18 -9.62
C ILE A 537 34.69 -27.86 -10.55
N GLN A 538 34.43 -27.10 -11.62
CA GLN A 538 35.45 -26.58 -12.53
C GLN A 538 35.22 -25.10 -12.82
N ALA A 539 36.26 -24.30 -12.67
CA ALA A 539 36.25 -22.86 -12.89
C ALA A 539 36.80 -22.48 -14.28
N TYR A 540 36.19 -21.47 -14.88
CA TYR A 540 36.55 -20.94 -16.19
C TYR A 540 36.62 -19.41 -16.18
N SER A 541 37.57 -18.84 -16.91
CA SER A 541 37.61 -17.41 -17.24
C SER A 541 37.27 -17.16 -18.72
N GLY A 542 36.93 -15.92 -19.05
CA GLY A 542 36.58 -15.50 -20.41
C GLY A 542 35.07 -15.30 -20.57
N ASN A 543 34.58 -15.38 -21.79
CA ASN A 543 33.16 -15.23 -22.11
C ASN A 543 32.56 -16.58 -22.50
N CYS A 544 31.25 -16.72 -22.31
CA CYS A 544 30.51 -17.86 -22.85
C CYS A 544 30.75 -18.07 -24.34
N GLY A 545 31.07 -19.30 -24.72
CA GLY A 545 31.53 -19.66 -26.07
C GLY A 545 33.05 -19.58 -26.29
N SER A 546 33.82 -18.97 -25.38
CA SER A 546 35.28 -18.91 -25.41
C SER A 546 35.86 -19.00 -23.98
N LEU A 547 35.49 -20.07 -23.28
CA LEU A 547 35.90 -20.32 -21.89
C LEU A 547 37.29 -20.95 -21.84
N THR A 548 38.14 -20.45 -20.95
CA THR A 548 39.45 -21.04 -20.61
C THR A 548 39.37 -21.62 -19.21
N ASN A 549 39.68 -22.92 -19.06
CA ASN A 549 39.73 -23.57 -17.74
C ASN A 549 40.85 -22.95 -16.89
N ILE A 550 40.53 -22.62 -15.64
CA ILE A 550 41.46 -21.99 -14.69
C ILE A 550 41.59 -22.75 -13.35
N GLY A 551 40.87 -23.86 -13.16
CA GLY A 551 40.93 -24.66 -11.94
C GLY A 551 39.81 -25.68 -11.84
N CYS A 552 40.02 -26.75 -11.09
CA CYS A 552 39.05 -27.82 -10.85
C CYS A 552 39.33 -28.44 -9.49
N ASP A 553 38.29 -28.83 -8.76
CA ASP A 553 38.41 -29.60 -7.51
C ASP A 553 37.22 -30.57 -7.33
N ASP A 554 37.47 -31.71 -6.70
CA ASP A 554 36.46 -32.71 -6.33
C ASP A 554 36.39 -33.00 -4.82
N ASN A 555 37.54 -33.09 -4.12
CA ASN A 555 37.57 -33.63 -2.75
C ASN A 555 38.54 -32.95 -1.77
N SER A 556 39.01 -31.74 -2.05
CA SER A 556 39.97 -31.05 -1.16
C SER A 556 39.34 -30.42 0.10
N GLY A 557 38.00 -30.40 0.20
CA GLY A 557 37.22 -29.78 1.27
C GLY A 557 36.79 -30.72 2.40
N ALA A 558 35.97 -30.20 3.31
CA ALA A 558 35.45 -30.99 4.43
C ALA A 558 34.60 -32.18 3.94
N LEU A 559 34.77 -33.35 4.57
CA LEU A 559 34.05 -34.58 4.22
C LEU A 559 34.24 -35.03 2.75
N ASN A 560 35.37 -34.69 2.12
CA ASN A 560 35.69 -34.99 0.72
C ASN A 560 34.80 -34.27 -0.30
N HIS A 561 34.27 -33.09 0.03
CA HIS A 561 33.61 -32.21 -0.94
C HIS A 561 34.61 -31.30 -1.67
N ALA A 562 34.17 -30.66 -2.74
CA ALA A 562 35.03 -29.78 -3.53
C ALA A 562 35.33 -28.45 -2.81
N LEU A 563 36.60 -28.05 -2.82
CA LEU A 563 37.12 -26.79 -2.29
C LEU A 563 38.16 -26.20 -3.25
N LEU A 564 37.72 -25.26 -4.10
CA LEU A 564 38.56 -24.63 -5.10
C LEU A 564 38.92 -23.20 -4.69
N THR A 565 40.21 -22.92 -4.48
CA THR A 565 40.71 -21.57 -4.23
C THR A 565 41.40 -20.99 -5.47
N LEU A 566 40.89 -19.88 -5.98
CA LEU A 566 41.47 -19.12 -7.08
C LEU A 566 42.25 -17.93 -6.52
N THR A 567 43.48 -17.73 -7.01
CA THR A 567 44.36 -16.62 -6.60
C THR A 567 44.91 -15.90 -7.82
N SER A 568 45.43 -14.68 -7.63
CA SER A 568 46.06 -13.87 -8.69
C SER A 568 45.11 -13.58 -9.87
N ARG A 569 43.81 -13.43 -9.59
CA ARG A 569 42.79 -13.07 -10.56
C ARG A 569 42.60 -11.56 -10.65
N THR A 570 42.04 -11.08 -11.75
CA THR A 570 41.78 -9.65 -11.94
C THR A 570 40.57 -9.23 -11.10
N SER A 571 40.69 -8.18 -10.28
CA SER A 571 39.55 -7.63 -9.53
C SER A 571 38.40 -7.27 -10.48
N GLY A 572 37.17 -7.69 -10.15
CA GLY A 572 35.98 -7.47 -10.97
C GLY A 572 35.80 -8.45 -12.13
N GLU A 573 36.75 -9.37 -12.34
CA GLU A 573 36.60 -10.46 -13.31
C GLU A 573 35.43 -11.36 -12.95
N VAL A 574 34.65 -11.79 -13.94
CA VAL A 574 33.63 -12.84 -13.76
C VAL A 574 34.23 -14.19 -14.11
N VAL A 575 34.20 -15.11 -13.14
CA VAL A 575 34.60 -16.50 -13.29
C VAL A 575 33.34 -17.37 -13.31
N PHE A 576 33.27 -18.32 -14.23
CA PHE A 576 32.18 -19.29 -14.31
C PHE A 576 32.57 -20.59 -13.61
N ILE A 577 31.65 -21.19 -12.86
CA ILE A 577 31.82 -22.44 -12.12
C ILE A 577 30.82 -23.44 -12.68
N ARG A 578 31.30 -24.54 -13.23
CA ARG A 578 30.48 -25.68 -13.67
C ARG A 578 30.52 -26.74 -12.58
N LEU A 579 29.37 -27.34 -12.26
CA LEU A 579 29.24 -28.37 -11.22
C LEU A 579 28.52 -29.61 -11.76
N VAL A 580 29.00 -30.81 -11.37
CA VAL A 580 28.40 -32.12 -11.70
C VAL A 580 28.45 -33.08 -10.51
N ASP A 581 27.64 -34.13 -10.55
CA ASP A 581 27.70 -35.28 -9.63
C ASP A 581 28.93 -36.16 -9.95
N TYR A 582 29.62 -36.65 -8.91
CA TYR A 582 30.81 -37.50 -9.10
C TYR A 582 30.40 -38.92 -9.53
N GLY A 583 30.97 -39.42 -10.64
CA GLY A 583 30.84 -40.81 -11.07
C GLY A 583 29.45 -41.26 -11.52
N SER A 584 28.45 -40.39 -11.50
CA SER A 584 27.06 -40.64 -11.91
C SER A 584 26.35 -39.38 -12.41
N ASP A 585 25.09 -39.53 -12.84
CA ASP A 585 24.20 -38.43 -13.22
C ASP A 585 22.97 -38.39 -12.29
N ASN A 586 23.19 -38.64 -10.99
CA ASN A 586 22.10 -38.64 -10.02
C ASN A 586 21.54 -37.22 -9.85
N GLU A 587 20.25 -37.15 -9.61
CA GLU A 587 19.59 -35.90 -9.29
C GLU A 587 19.43 -35.74 -7.77
N GLY A 588 19.72 -34.56 -7.26
CA GLY A 588 19.63 -34.27 -5.84
C GLY A 588 19.98 -32.82 -5.52
N THR A 589 19.74 -32.44 -4.27
CA THR A 589 20.15 -31.14 -3.75
C THR A 589 21.62 -31.13 -3.36
N PHE A 590 22.27 -29.98 -3.42
CA PHE A 590 23.64 -29.78 -2.95
C PHE A 590 23.80 -28.37 -2.41
N ASN A 591 24.79 -28.15 -1.54
CA ASN A 591 25.16 -26.82 -1.09
C ASN A 591 26.42 -26.33 -1.79
N ILE A 592 26.47 -25.04 -2.10
CA ILE A 592 27.65 -24.35 -2.64
C ILE A 592 27.74 -22.94 -2.05
N CYS A 593 28.96 -22.44 -1.84
CA CYS A 593 29.23 -21.07 -1.40
C CYS A 593 30.46 -20.52 -2.11
N ALA A 594 30.59 -19.19 -2.15
CA ALA A 594 31.82 -18.51 -2.54
C ALA A 594 32.22 -17.52 -1.44
N TYR A 595 33.48 -17.50 -1.04
CA TYR A 595 33.94 -16.62 0.02
C TYR A 595 35.39 -16.17 -0.14
N ASN A 596 35.72 -15.04 0.48
CA ASN A 596 37.07 -14.57 0.71
C ASN A 596 37.11 -13.82 2.04
N ASN A 597 37.96 -14.26 2.96
CA ASN A 597 38.06 -13.70 4.32
C ASN A 597 38.46 -12.21 4.36
N SER A 598 38.86 -11.62 3.23
CA SER A 598 39.23 -10.21 3.08
C SER A 598 38.09 -9.33 2.53
N VAL A 599 36.94 -9.89 2.14
CA VAL A 599 35.78 -9.12 1.64
C VAL A 599 35.01 -8.53 2.84
N PRO A 600 34.88 -7.20 2.93
CA PRO A 600 34.11 -6.57 4.00
C PRO A 600 32.60 -6.83 3.82
N CYS A 601 31.89 -7.04 4.93
CA CYS A 601 30.43 -7.23 4.92
C CYS A 601 29.71 -6.01 4.37
N HIS A 602 28.45 -6.20 3.95
CA HIS A 602 27.62 -5.14 3.40
C HIS A 602 27.67 -3.87 4.26
N PRO A 603 27.76 -2.65 3.69
CA PRO A 603 27.91 -1.42 4.47
C PRO A 603 26.86 -1.21 5.57
N ASP A 604 25.62 -1.66 5.33
CA ASP A 604 24.49 -1.55 6.27
C ASP A 604 24.42 -2.70 7.29
N PHE A 605 25.32 -3.70 7.19
CA PHE A 605 25.31 -4.92 8.02
C PHE A 605 25.39 -4.62 9.52
N ALA A 606 26.35 -3.81 9.94
CA ALA A 606 26.55 -3.52 11.36
C ALA A 606 25.32 -2.83 11.98
N ALA A 607 24.68 -1.93 11.24
CA ALA A 607 23.46 -1.24 11.68
C ALA A 607 22.29 -2.22 11.88
N LEU A 608 22.10 -3.16 10.94
CA LEU A 608 21.03 -4.15 11.00
C LEU A 608 21.28 -5.23 12.06
N VAL A 609 22.51 -5.68 12.25
CA VAL A 609 22.85 -6.61 13.37
C VAL A 609 22.61 -5.94 14.72
N SER A 610 23.00 -4.67 14.86
CA SER A 610 22.71 -3.87 16.06
C SER A 610 21.20 -3.78 16.32
N PHE A 611 20.41 -3.50 15.27
CA PHE A 611 18.94 -3.47 15.35
C PHE A 611 18.35 -4.82 15.79
N TYR A 612 18.78 -5.92 15.18
CA TYR A 612 18.35 -7.28 15.54
C TYR A 612 18.62 -7.59 17.01
N ASN A 613 19.83 -7.30 17.48
CA ASN A 613 20.23 -7.56 18.86
C ASN A 613 19.46 -6.68 19.85
N ALA A 614 19.26 -5.40 19.53
CA ALA A 614 18.55 -4.45 20.38
C ALA A 614 17.06 -4.75 20.51
N THR A 615 16.47 -5.44 19.53
CA THR A 615 15.01 -5.65 19.45
C THR A 615 14.55 -7.09 19.68
N GLY A 616 15.33 -7.86 20.45
CA GLY A 616 14.97 -9.22 20.86
C GLY A 616 15.02 -10.25 19.72
N GLY A 617 15.95 -10.07 18.78
CA GLY A 617 16.15 -10.88 17.57
C GLY A 617 15.90 -12.40 17.68
N PRO A 618 16.44 -13.09 18.71
CA PRO A 618 16.20 -14.53 18.87
C PRO A 618 14.73 -14.93 18.98
N SER A 619 13.87 -14.04 19.48
CA SER A 619 12.44 -14.23 19.72
C SER A 619 11.54 -13.77 18.56
N TRP A 620 12.11 -13.24 17.48
CA TRP A 620 11.35 -12.84 16.29
C TRP A 620 10.66 -14.06 15.64
N ILE A 621 9.49 -13.83 15.03
CA ILE A 621 8.72 -14.88 14.33
C ILE A 621 9.46 -15.33 13.07
N ASN A 622 9.78 -14.40 12.18
CA ASN A 622 10.59 -14.62 10.99
C ASN A 622 11.92 -13.87 11.12
N LYS A 623 12.99 -14.64 11.24
CA LYS A 623 14.37 -14.18 11.40
C LYS A 623 15.29 -14.71 10.29
N THR A 624 14.71 -15.10 9.16
CA THR A 624 15.46 -15.62 8.01
C THR A 624 16.49 -14.60 7.56
N GLY A 625 17.75 -15.02 7.47
CA GLY A 625 18.89 -14.15 7.18
C GLY A 625 19.47 -13.43 8.40
N TRP A 626 18.63 -12.87 9.26
CA TRP A 626 19.04 -12.09 10.44
C TRP A 626 19.86 -12.88 11.46
N GLN A 627 19.43 -14.10 11.80
CA GLN A 627 20.14 -14.93 12.77
C GLN A 627 21.55 -15.30 12.28
N ASN A 628 21.65 -15.67 10.99
CA ASN A 628 22.92 -15.97 10.32
C ASN A 628 23.79 -14.71 10.22
N GLY A 629 23.17 -13.56 9.96
CA GLY A 629 23.82 -12.26 9.97
C GLY A 629 24.44 -11.93 11.33
N ALA A 630 23.68 -12.07 12.41
CA ALA A 630 24.19 -11.86 13.77
C ALA A 630 25.29 -12.86 14.14
N ALA A 631 25.27 -14.08 13.59
CA ALA A 631 26.34 -15.06 13.73
C ALA A 631 27.57 -14.78 12.84
N GLY A 632 27.54 -13.75 11.99
CA GLY A 632 28.62 -13.41 11.06
C GLY A 632 28.71 -14.33 9.84
N THR A 633 27.75 -15.23 9.65
CA THR A 633 27.73 -16.25 8.59
C THR A 633 26.84 -15.88 7.40
N ASN A 634 26.22 -14.71 7.40
CA ASN A 634 25.53 -14.15 6.24
C ASN A 634 25.72 -12.63 6.17
N CYS A 635 26.69 -12.16 5.39
CA CYS A 635 26.95 -10.73 5.20
C CYS A 635 26.14 -10.07 4.07
N ASN A 636 25.22 -10.79 3.43
CA ASN A 636 24.34 -10.28 2.38
C ASN A 636 22.98 -9.87 2.96
N VAL A 637 22.90 -8.64 3.49
CA VAL A 637 21.70 -8.13 4.14
C VAL A 637 20.48 -8.04 3.21
N CYS A 638 20.70 -7.92 1.90
CA CYS A 638 19.62 -7.81 0.91
C CYS A 638 18.81 -9.10 0.77
N SER A 639 19.32 -10.22 1.28
CA SER A 639 18.62 -11.51 1.35
C SER A 639 17.78 -11.69 2.62
N TRP A 640 17.86 -10.77 3.58
CA TRP A 640 17.22 -10.95 4.89
C TRP A 640 15.73 -10.65 4.81
N TYR A 641 14.93 -11.39 5.58
CA TYR A 641 13.49 -11.19 5.63
C TYR A 641 13.16 -9.75 5.99
N GLY A 642 12.25 -9.13 5.23
CA GLY A 642 11.84 -7.75 5.46
C GLY A 642 12.86 -6.68 5.04
N ILE A 643 14.01 -7.06 4.45
CA ILE A 643 14.96 -6.11 3.85
C ILE A 643 14.76 -6.05 2.34
N THR A 644 14.76 -4.84 1.78
CA THR A 644 14.87 -4.62 0.33
C THR A 644 16.02 -3.65 0.07
N CYS A 645 16.85 -3.96 -0.92
CA CYS A 645 17.93 -3.11 -1.38
C CYS A 645 17.55 -2.41 -2.70
N ASN A 646 18.11 -1.22 -2.93
CA ASN A 646 17.98 -0.51 -4.21
C ASN A 646 18.94 -1.05 -5.28
N GLU A 647 18.93 -0.44 -6.47
CA GLU A 647 19.81 -0.80 -7.60
C GLU A 647 21.32 -0.67 -7.28
N LEU A 648 21.68 0.14 -6.28
CA LEU A 648 23.06 0.29 -5.79
C LEU A 648 23.42 -0.75 -4.71
N GLY A 649 22.52 -1.70 -4.44
CA GLY A 649 22.67 -2.71 -3.40
C GLY A 649 22.49 -2.19 -1.98
N ARG A 650 22.16 -0.92 -1.73
CA ARG A 650 21.98 -0.36 -0.38
C ARG A 650 20.57 -0.57 0.13
N VAL A 651 20.41 -0.75 1.45
CA VAL A 651 19.11 -1.01 2.07
C VAL A 651 18.19 0.20 1.88
N SER A 652 17.05 -0.03 1.22
CA SER A 652 16.03 0.97 0.90
C SER A 652 14.74 0.78 1.67
N THR A 653 14.42 -0.45 2.09
CA THR A 653 13.24 -0.76 2.89
C THR A 653 13.58 -1.71 4.02
N ILE A 654 13.03 -1.43 5.20
CA ILE A 654 12.90 -2.36 6.32
C ILE A 654 11.41 -2.50 6.60
N ASN A 655 10.86 -3.71 6.45
CA ASN A 655 9.45 -4.03 6.60
C ASN A 655 9.28 -5.32 7.42
N LEU A 656 9.08 -5.19 8.73
CA LEU A 656 8.98 -6.28 9.71
C LEU A 656 7.68 -6.18 10.53
N PRO A 657 6.50 -6.21 9.88
CA PRO A 657 5.24 -6.07 10.58
C PRO A 657 4.91 -7.35 11.35
N SER A 658 4.33 -7.21 12.54
CA SER A 658 3.83 -8.34 13.34
C SER A 658 4.83 -9.48 13.48
N ASN A 659 6.08 -9.14 13.78
CA ASN A 659 7.21 -10.07 13.80
C ASN A 659 7.75 -10.33 15.22
N ASN A 660 7.00 -9.92 16.25
CA ASN A 660 7.35 -10.08 17.67
C ASN A 660 8.67 -9.39 18.04
N LEU A 661 8.95 -8.21 17.46
CA LEU A 661 10.06 -7.35 17.91
C LEU A 661 9.74 -6.83 19.32
N THR A 662 10.73 -6.86 20.21
CA THR A 662 10.61 -6.42 21.62
C THR A 662 11.76 -5.49 21.97
N GLY A 663 11.83 -4.97 23.19
CA GLY A 663 12.91 -4.07 23.63
C GLY A 663 12.44 -2.63 23.73
N ASN A 664 13.29 -1.76 24.27
CA ASN A 664 12.93 -0.40 24.66
C ASN A 664 13.69 0.69 23.91
N ASN A 665 14.51 0.32 22.91
CA ASN A 665 15.33 1.28 22.20
C ASN A 665 15.66 0.78 20.79
N ILE A 666 15.28 1.56 19.77
CA ILE A 666 15.77 1.38 18.41
C ILE A 666 17.16 2.03 18.34
N PRO A 667 18.23 1.28 18.03
CA PRO A 667 19.60 1.77 18.18
C PRO A 667 19.94 2.86 17.16
N ALA A 668 20.65 3.90 17.61
CA ALA A 668 21.08 5.03 16.79
C ALA A 668 21.98 4.64 15.61
N SER A 669 22.64 3.48 15.67
CA SER A 669 23.39 2.92 14.53
C SER A 669 22.52 2.70 13.29
N LEU A 670 21.19 2.59 13.44
CA LEU A 670 20.27 2.47 12.32
C LEU A 670 20.33 3.69 11.39
N ALA A 671 20.69 4.87 11.91
CA ALA A 671 20.91 6.08 11.12
C ALA A 671 22.00 5.94 10.04
N ASN A 672 22.88 4.94 10.13
CA ASN A 672 23.91 4.68 9.13
C ASN A 672 23.36 4.10 7.81
N ILE A 673 22.09 3.67 7.80
CA ILE A 673 21.43 3.16 6.59
C ILE A 673 20.96 4.35 5.72
N SER A 674 21.92 4.97 5.05
CA SER A 674 21.76 6.28 4.41
C SER A 674 20.77 6.34 3.24
N TYR A 675 20.33 5.20 2.71
CA TYR A 675 19.40 5.11 1.55
C TYR A 675 18.01 4.60 1.94
N LEU A 676 17.67 4.59 3.24
CA LEU A 676 16.38 4.09 3.71
C LEU A 676 15.24 5.02 3.27
N HIS A 677 14.28 4.46 2.53
CA HIS A 677 13.06 5.13 2.07
C HIS A 677 11.84 4.74 2.91
N THR A 678 11.80 3.49 3.37
CA THR A 678 10.63 2.92 4.06
C THR A 678 11.06 2.19 5.32
N PHE A 679 10.51 2.58 6.46
CA PHE A 679 10.70 1.92 7.75
C PHE A 679 9.35 1.53 8.35
N LYS A 680 9.03 0.24 8.32
CA LYS A 680 7.74 -0.31 8.80
C LYS A 680 7.98 -1.44 9.77
N ILE A 681 7.56 -1.25 11.02
CA ILE A 681 7.68 -2.24 12.10
C ILE A 681 6.40 -2.28 12.95
N TYR A 682 5.25 -2.05 12.32
CA TYR A 682 3.97 -2.00 13.01
C TYR A 682 3.54 -3.36 13.55
N GLY A 683 2.69 -3.35 14.59
CA GLY A 683 2.14 -4.58 15.18
C GLY A 683 3.15 -5.40 15.96
N ASN A 684 4.15 -4.77 16.57
CA ASN A 684 5.16 -5.42 17.40
C ASN A 684 5.01 -4.98 18.87
N ASN A 685 5.91 -5.41 19.75
CA ASN A 685 5.85 -5.15 21.20
C ASN A 685 7.04 -4.27 21.63
N LEU A 686 7.37 -3.26 20.83
CA LEU A 686 8.45 -2.32 21.13
C LEU A 686 7.97 -1.27 22.12
N THR A 687 8.82 -0.96 23.08
CA THR A 687 8.57 0.01 24.18
C THR A 687 9.56 1.17 24.13
N GLY A 688 9.46 2.10 25.08
CA GLY A 688 10.38 3.24 25.19
C GLY A 688 10.02 4.38 24.24
N ASN A 689 10.93 5.34 24.08
CA ASN A 689 10.64 6.57 23.33
C ASN A 689 10.92 6.41 21.83
N LEU A 690 10.20 7.19 21.02
CA LEU A 690 10.49 7.30 19.59
C LEU A 690 11.89 7.89 19.35
N PRO A 691 12.68 7.32 18.42
CA PRO A 691 14.02 7.80 18.10
C PRO A 691 14.11 9.24 17.61
N SER A 692 15.09 10.00 18.12
CA SER A 692 15.38 11.38 17.67
C SER A 692 16.34 11.46 16.47
N PHE A 693 16.69 10.34 15.84
CA PHE A 693 17.64 10.32 14.72
C PHE A 693 17.00 10.06 13.35
N PHE A 694 15.66 9.97 13.26
CA PHE A 694 14.98 9.74 11.98
C PHE A 694 15.28 10.81 10.92
N ASN A 695 15.59 12.04 11.33
CA ASN A 695 16.04 13.12 10.45
C ASN A 695 17.43 12.92 9.84
N SER A 696 18.16 11.89 10.26
CA SER A 696 19.44 11.51 9.64
C SER A 696 19.22 10.77 8.32
N PHE A 697 18.02 10.26 8.04
CA PHE A 697 17.70 9.57 6.81
C PHE A 697 17.30 10.57 5.71
N GLY A 698 18.18 10.76 4.72
CA GLY A 698 17.97 11.76 3.66
C GLY A 698 16.87 11.44 2.64
N PHE A 699 16.37 10.20 2.61
CA PHE A 699 15.41 9.72 1.60
C PHE A 699 14.14 9.11 2.20
N LEU A 700 13.93 9.24 3.51
CA LEU A 700 12.85 8.55 4.21
C LEU A 700 11.50 9.15 3.82
N ASN A 701 10.63 8.31 3.24
CA ASN A 701 9.32 8.67 2.73
C ASN A 701 8.19 8.13 3.60
N THR A 702 8.39 6.99 4.27
CA THR A 702 7.36 6.33 5.07
C THR A 702 7.93 5.79 6.36
N ILE A 703 7.30 6.17 7.47
CA ILE A 703 7.53 5.62 8.82
C ILE A 703 6.21 5.01 9.29
N ASP A 704 6.24 3.74 9.65
CA ASP A 704 5.10 3.03 10.23
C ASP A 704 5.51 2.29 11.50
N LEU A 705 5.13 2.86 12.63
CA LEU A 705 5.40 2.38 13.98
C LEU A 705 4.10 2.06 14.72
N GLY A 706 2.98 1.95 14.00
CA GLY A 706 1.67 1.76 14.61
C GLY A 706 1.57 0.43 15.36
N ASN A 707 0.62 0.32 16.30
CA ASN A 707 0.34 -0.88 17.08
C ASN A 707 1.61 -1.44 17.76
N ASN A 708 2.25 -0.61 18.58
CA ASN A 708 3.38 -0.95 19.46
C ASN A 708 3.10 -0.35 20.86
N ASP A 709 4.05 -0.43 21.77
CA ASP A 709 3.95 0.11 23.14
C ASP A 709 4.88 1.33 23.34
N PHE A 710 5.13 2.14 22.30
CA PHE A 710 5.99 3.31 22.40
C PHE A 710 5.40 4.38 23.35
N THR A 711 6.25 4.96 24.18
CA THR A 711 5.92 5.99 25.19
C THR A 711 6.62 7.32 24.89
N GLY A 712 6.41 8.34 25.74
CA GLY A 712 7.07 9.64 25.60
C GLY A 712 6.42 10.51 24.51
N SER A 713 7.06 11.62 24.17
CA SER A 713 6.54 12.57 23.19
C SER A 713 6.93 12.24 21.75
N ILE A 714 6.13 12.72 20.80
CA ILE A 714 6.48 12.69 19.38
C ILE A 714 7.67 13.65 19.16
N PRO A 715 8.82 13.17 18.64
CA PRO A 715 10.00 14.01 18.45
C PRO A 715 9.78 15.09 17.38
N SER A 716 10.14 16.35 17.69
CA SER A 716 9.94 17.48 16.77
C SER A 716 10.81 17.42 15.51
N ASN A 717 11.92 16.69 15.53
CA ASN A 717 12.78 16.48 14.37
C ASN A 717 12.14 15.62 13.27
N LEU A 718 11.02 14.92 13.54
CA LEU A 718 10.22 14.27 12.48
C LEU A 718 9.68 15.29 11.46
N GLY A 719 9.40 16.52 11.92
CA GLY A 719 9.02 17.64 11.05
C GLY A 719 10.19 18.24 10.24
N SER A 720 11.40 17.70 10.39
CA SER A 720 12.59 18.15 9.65
C SER A 720 13.01 17.19 8.54
N ILE A 721 12.18 16.18 8.21
CA ILE A 721 12.43 15.19 7.17
C ILE A 721 11.70 15.61 5.88
N PRO A 722 12.35 16.32 4.94
CA PRO A 722 11.66 16.95 3.81
C PRO A 722 11.01 15.94 2.86
N THR A 723 11.49 14.69 2.86
CA THR A 723 10.98 13.61 2.01
C THR A 723 9.82 12.84 2.63
N LEU A 724 9.55 13.00 3.94
CA LEU A 724 8.56 12.20 4.65
C LEU A 724 7.14 12.51 4.17
N LYS A 725 6.42 11.48 3.71
CA LYS A 725 5.06 11.58 3.19
C LYS A 725 4.04 10.87 4.08
N ASN A 726 4.42 9.74 4.67
CA ASN A 726 3.50 8.91 5.43
C ASN A 726 4.07 8.63 6.83
N LEU A 727 3.32 9.01 7.86
CA LEU A 727 3.69 8.79 9.26
C LEU A 727 2.55 8.09 10.00
N TYR A 728 2.78 6.87 10.45
CA TYR A 728 1.83 6.09 11.26
C TYR A 728 2.43 5.84 12.64
N LEU A 729 1.74 6.35 13.65
CA LEU A 729 2.07 6.24 15.07
C LEU A 729 0.85 5.76 15.87
N ASP A 730 -0.22 5.31 15.19
CA ASP A 730 -1.47 4.92 15.81
C ASP A 730 -1.34 3.68 16.69
N GLY A 731 -2.15 3.57 17.75
CA GLY A 731 -2.12 2.40 18.63
C GLY A 731 -0.81 2.27 19.40
N ASN A 732 -0.38 3.35 20.05
CA ASN A 732 0.79 3.39 20.94
C ASN A 732 0.40 4.03 22.29
N LEU A 733 1.38 4.25 23.16
CA LEU A 733 1.23 4.90 24.47
C LEU A 733 1.89 6.29 24.48
N LEU A 734 1.94 6.98 23.33
CA LEU A 734 2.58 8.29 23.19
C LEU A 734 1.84 9.35 24.00
N THR A 735 2.59 10.30 24.55
CA THR A 735 2.14 11.35 25.48
C THR A 735 2.62 12.72 25.01
N GLY A 736 2.17 13.79 25.67
CA GLY A 736 2.60 15.15 25.34
C GLY A 736 1.94 15.73 24.09
N GLY A 737 2.39 16.92 23.69
CA GLY A 737 1.80 17.69 22.60
C GLY A 737 2.14 17.20 21.19
N LEU A 738 1.29 17.58 20.23
CA LEU A 738 1.59 17.48 18.81
C LEU A 738 2.74 18.42 18.44
N PRO A 739 3.78 17.99 17.69
CA PRO A 739 4.90 18.85 17.36
C PRO A 739 4.53 19.98 16.40
N THR A 740 4.92 21.22 16.70
CA THR A 740 4.68 22.40 15.85
C THR A 740 5.38 22.34 14.48
N THR A 741 6.35 21.45 14.32
CA THR A 741 7.17 21.28 13.11
C THR A 741 6.58 20.33 12.07
N LEU A 742 5.64 19.44 12.42
CA LEU A 742 5.05 18.49 11.45
C LEU A 742 4.36 19.19 10.27
N PRO A 743 3.67 20.35 10.45
CA PRO A 743 3.10 21.08 9.33
C PRO A 743 4.14 21.62 8.32
N SER A 744 5.42 21.71 8.68
CA SER A 744 6.48 22.21 7.81
C SER A 744 6.85 21.23 6.67
N ILE A 745 6.37 19.98 6.73
CA ILE A 745 6.60 18.96 5.70
C ILE A 745 5.29 18.54 5.04
N ASN A 746 5.35 18.17 3.77
CA ASN A 746 4.15 17.84 2.98
C ASN A 746 3.70 16.38 3.22
N LEU A 747 3.19 16.10 4.42
CA LEU A 747 2.59 14.81 4.73
C LEU A 747 1.34 14.57 3.88
N SER A 748 1.25 13.35 3.35
CA SER A 748 0.07 12.79 2.69
C SER A 748 -0.79 12.00 3.69
N LEU A 749 -0.16 11.31 4.65
CA LEU A 749 -0.82 10.50 5.68
C LEU A 749 -0.11 10.68 7.05
N LEU A 750 -0.90 10.80 8.11
CA LEU A 750 -0.57 11.08 9.51
C LEU A 750 -1.64 10.44 10.38
N TYR A 751 -1.27 9.35 11.03
CA TYR A 751 -2.15 8.58 11.90
C TYR A 751 -1.53 8.60 13.29
N VAL A 752 -2.20 9.26 14.22
CA VAL A 752 -1.77 9.37 15.62
C VAL A 752 -2.90 8.95 16.57
N ASN A 753 -3.95 8.33 16.04
CA ASN A 753 -5.10 7.87 16.80
C ASN A 753 -4.75 6.74 17.78
N ASN A 754 -5.57 6.56 18.81
CA ASN A 754 -5.34 5.55 19.86
C ASN A 754 -3.97 5.75 20.55
N ASN A 755 -3.77 6.93 21.14
CA ASN A 755 -2.60 7.29 21.95
C ASN A 755 -3.06 8.06 23.20
N ASN A 756 -2.12 8.58 23.98
CA ASN A 756 -2.39 9.43 25.14
C ASN A 756 -1.84 10.87 24.94
N LEU A 757 -1.91 11.38 23.71
CA LEU A 757 -1.48 12.74 23.38
C LEU A 757 -2.33 13.77 24.14
N SER A 758 -1.73 14.92 24.45
CA SER A 758 -2.30 15.94 25.31
C SER A 758 -1.99 17.37 24.84
N GLY A 759 -2.62 18.37 25.44
CA GLY A 759 -2.40 19.78 25.08
C GLY A 759 -3.19 20.18 23.83
N CYS A 760 -2.95 21.37 23.31
CA CYS A 760 -3.73 21.93 22.20
C CYS A 760 -3.23 21.48 20.83
N ILE A 761 -4.08 21.64 19.82
CA ILE A 761 -3.71 21.43 18.42
C ILE A 761 -2.98 22.69 17.93
N PRO A 762 -1.70 22.61 17.49
CA PRO A 762 -0.97 23.80 17.06
C PRO A 762 -1.61 24.47 15.83
N SER A 763 -1.61 25.80 15.77
CA SER A 763 -2.24 26.59 14.70
C SER A 763 -1.91 26.15 13.26
N GLY A 764 -0.69 25.65 13.02
CA GLY A 764 -0.26 25.15 11.70
C GLY A 764 -0.97 23.87 11.21
N TYR A 765 -1.71 23.16 12.07
CA TYR A 765 -2.34 21.88 11.73
C TYR A 765 -3.59 22.03 10.86
N GLY A 766 -4.09 23.25 10.63
CA GLY A 766 -5.20 23.49 9.70
C GLY A 766 -4.95 22.94 8.28
N ILE A 767 -3.69 22.83 7.85
CA ILE A 767 -3.32 22.23 6.55
C ILE A 767 -3.70 20.75 6.43
N PHE A 768 -4.01 20.11 7.57
CA PHE A 768 -4.38 18.70 7.66
C PHE A 768 -5.90 18.48 7.55
N CYS A 769 -6.72 19.52 7.62
CA CYS A 769 -8.18 19.37 7.66
C CYS A 769 -8.84 18.77 6.41
N GLN A 770 -8.15 18.73 5.27
CA GLN A 770 -8.69 18.20 4.00
C GLN A 770 -7.99 16.92 3.52
N LYS A 771 -7.17 16.31 4.37
CA LYS A 771 -6.34 15.15 4.04
C LYS A 771 -6.75 13.94 4.90
N SER A 772 -6.35 12.74 4.49
CA SER A 772 -6.67 11.50 5.21
C SER A 772 -5.81 11.35 6.47
N PHE A 773 -6.12 12.14 7.50
CA PHE A 773 -5.43 12.13 8.80
C PHE A 773 -6.35 11.71 9.93
N ASN A 774 -5.78 11.06 10.95
CA ASN A 774 -6.56 10.51 12.06
C ASN A 774 -5.93 10.81 13.41
N PHE A 775 -6.63 11.62 14.22
CA PHE A 775 -6.24 12.04 15.56
C PHE A 775 -7.16 11.47 16.66
N SER A 776 -8.15 10.65 16.29
CA SER A 776 -9.18 10.14 17.20
C SER A 776 -8.61 9.34 18.37
N ASN A 777 -9.37 9.18 19.45
CA ASN A 777 -8.99 8.39 20.62
C ASN A 777 -7.66 8.85 21.26
N ASN A 778 -7.52 10.16 21.46
CA ASN A 778 -6.53 10.81 22.32
C ASN A 778 -7.28 11.63 23.38
N PRO A 779 -7.61 11.06 24.55
CA PRO A 779 -8.59 11.67 25.47
C PRO A 779 -8.14 13.00 26.08
N ASN A 780 -6.83 13.29 26.10
CA ASN A 780 -6.27 14.50 26.69
C ASN A 780 -5.90 15.56 25.64
N LEU A 781 -5.99 15.23 24.35
CA LEU A 781 -5.67 16.15 23.26
C LEU A 781 -6.86 17.09 23.07
N ALA A 782 -6.58 18.39 23.13
CA ALA A 782 -7.57 19.45 22.97
C ALA A 782 -8.84 19.21 23.80
N GLY A 783 -8.69 18.82 25.08
CA GLY A 783 -9.82 18.53 25.98
C GLY A 783 -10.83 17.50 25.43
N ASN A 784 -10.36 16.52 24.67
CA ASN A 784 -11.18 15.49 23.99
C ASN A 784 -12.09 16.04 22.87
N ILE A 785 -11.81 17.25 22.36
CA ILE A 785 -12.46 17.77 21.16
C ILE A 785 -11.95 16.99 19.94
N SER A 786 -12.87 16.69 19.02
CA SER A 786 -12.51 15.98 17.79
C SER A 786 -11.70 16.88 16.86
N PHE A 787 -10.71 16.32 16.16
CA PHE A 787 -9.97 17.08 15.15
C PHE A 787 -10.87 17.65 14.04
N ASN A 788 -12.01 16.99 13.76
CA ASN A 788 -13.00 17.54 12.84
C ASN A 788 -13.62 18.83 13.39
N THR A 789 -13.87 18.92 14.69
CA THR A 789 -14.35 20.14 15.34
C THR A 789 -13.33 21.26 15.17
N TYR A 790 -12.06 21.02 15.51
CA TYR A 790 -10.95 21.95 15.22
C TYR A 790 -10.96 22.43 13.77
N CYS A 791 -11.12 21.53 12.81
CA CYS A 791 -11.17 21.88 11.39
C CYS A 791 -12.38 22.72 10.96
N THR A 792 -13.49 22.64 11.69
CA THR A 792 -14.73 23.36 11.36
C THR A 792 -14.90 24.67 12.11
N THR A 793 -14.49 24.73 13.38
CA THR A 793 -14.74 25.86 14.27
C THR A 793 -13.46 26.52 14.80
N GLY A 794 -12.32 25.82 14.73
CA GLY A 794 -11.06 26.21 15.38
C GLY A 794 -10.94 25.72 16.82
N ASP A 795 -12.02 25.17 17.41
CA ASP A 795 -12.01 24.77 18.82
C ASP A 795 -11.00 23.64 19.09
N GLY A 796 -10.27 23.75 20.20
CA GLY A 796 -9.18 22.87 20.55
C GLY A 796 -7.82 23.27 19.96
N GLY A 797 -7.78 24.31 19.13
CA GLY A 797 -6.55 24.93 18.63
C GLY A 797 -5.86 25.82 19.67
N ASP A 798 -4.59 26.13 19.45
CA ASP A 798 -3.83 27.16 20.18
C ASP A 798 -3.27 28.14 19.13
N GLU A 799 -3.98 29.26 18.98
CA GLU A 799 -3.78 30.20 17.87
C GLU A 799 -2.60 31.14 18.11
N ASP A 800 -2.36 31.55 19.36
CA ASP A 800 -1.28 32.47 19.76
C ASP A 800 -0.08 31.79 20.45
N ASN A 801 -0.17 30.48 20.70
CA ASN A 801 0.85 29.60 21.29
C ASN A 801 1.15 29.87 22.76
N ASP A 802 0.14 30.22 23.56
CA ASP A 802 0.26 30.35 25.02
C ASP A 802 0.07 29.03 25.79
N GLY A 803 -0.40 27.97 25.11
CA GLY A 803 -0.63 26.65 25.66
C GLY A 803 -2.04 26.40 26.19
N TYR A 804 -2.97 27.34 26.03
CA TYR A 804 -4.39 27.22 26.34
C TYR A 804 -5.19 27.02 25.06
N CYS A 805 -6.21 26.15 25.13
CA CYS A 805 -6.91 25.76 23.91
C CYS A 805 -8.17 26.58 23.72
N ARG A 806 -8.38 27.02 22.49
CA ARG A 806 -9.58 27.69 22.01
C ARG A 806 -10.85 26.93 22.36
N GLY A 807 -11.80 27.63 22.97
CA GLY A 807 -13.07 27.06 23.42
C GLY A 807 -12.97 26.14 24.65
N LEU A 808 -11.79 26.02 25.27
CA LEU A 808 -11.52 25.16 26.44
C LEU A 808 -10.79 25.90 27.57
N GLY A 809 -11.02 27.19 27.71
CA GLY A 809 -10.52 27.99 28.83
C GLY A 809 -9.82 29.26 28.38
N ASP A 810 -9.18 29.27 27.22
CA ASP A 810 -8.64 30.50 26.67
C ASP A 810 -9.78 31.52 26.43
N CYS A 811 -9.61 32.72 27.00
CA CYS A 811 -10.60 33.79 26.87
C CYS A 811 -10.26 34.77 25.73
N ASN A 812 -9.05 34.71 25.16
CA ASN A 812 -8.67 35.48 24.00
C ASN A 812 -7.58 34.79 23.17
N ASP A 813 -8.01 33.93 22.24
CA ASP A 813 -7.16 33.13 21.36
C ASP A 813 -6.24 33.93 20.39
N ASN A 814 -6.18 35.26 20.48
CA ASN A 814 -5.35 36.11 19.63
C ASN A 814 -4.25 36.85 20.41
N ASP A 815 -4.14 36.63 21.72
CA ASP A 815 -3.26 37.38 22.61
C ASP A 815 -2.69 36.48 23.70
N ASN A 816 -1.46 36.01 23.47
CA ASN A 816 -0.75 35.09 24.35
C ASN A 816 -0.40 35.64 25.75
N THR A 817 -0.91 36.81 26.09
CA THR A 817 -0.85 37.41 27.43
C THR A 817 -2.19 37.33 28.17
N VAL A 818 -3.21 36.70 27.59
CA VAL A 818 -4.59 36.70 28.09
C VAL A 818 -5.13 35.28 28.18
N PHE A 819 -4.90 34.62 29.31
CA PHE A 819 -5.33 33.23 29.54
C PHE A 819 -5.60 32.93 31.02
N PRO A 820 -6.39 31.88 31.34
CA PRO A 820 -6.78 31.57 32.71
C PRO A 820 -5.60 31.41 33.67
N GLY A 821 -5.59 32.26 34.70
CA GLY A 821 -4.60 32.20 35.77
C GLY A 821 -3.22 32.76 35.43
N ASN A 822 -3.05 33.43 34.28
CA ASN A 822 -1.86 34.24 34.01
C ASN A 822 -1.67 35.30 35.10
N PRO A 823 -0.44 35.73 35.46
CA PRO A 823 -0.27 36.89 36.33
C PRO A 823 -0.79 38.17 35.66
N GLU A 824 -1.63 38.90 36.38
CA GLU A 824 -2.20 40.15 35.91
C GLU A 824 -1.13 41.24 35.71
N LEU A 825 -1.15 41.88 34.55
CA LEU A 825 -0.29 43.01 34.19
C LEU A 825 -1.05 44.33 34.33
N CYS A 826 -0.38 45.44 34.02
CA CYS A 826 -0.92 46.79 34.13
C CYS A 826 -1.08 47.41 32.75
N ASP A 827 -1.77 46.70 31.85
CA ASP A 827 -1.87 47.02 30.44
C ASP A 827 -3.31 47.21 29.96
N ALA A 828 -4.26 47.30 30.89
CA ALA A 828 -5.70 47.42 30.65
C ALA A 828 -6.32 46.20 29.94
N LYS A 829 -5.70 45.02 30.09
CA LYS A 829 -6.28 43.73 29.72
C LYS A 829 -6.67 42.95 30.97
N ASP A 830 -7.56 41.97 30.82
CA ASP A 830 -7.83 40.94 31.83
C ASP A 830 -6.91 39.76 31.52
N ASN A 831 -5.63 39.87 31.90
CA ASN A 831 -4.62 38.89 31.50
C ASN A 831 -4.93 37.49 32.02
N ASN A 832 -5.67 37.39 33.12
CA ASN A 832 -5.93 36.15 33.83
C ASN A 832 -7.33 35.55 33.59
N CYS A 833 -8.14 36.18 32.73
CA CYS A 833 -9.47 35.76 32.32
C CYS A 833 -10.49 35.63 33.48
N ASN A 834 -10.36 36.40 34.57
CA ASN A 834 -11.29 36.32 35.70
C ASN A 834 -12.49 37.29 35.60
N GLY A 835 -12.57 38.07 34.52
CA GLY A 835 -13.58 39.09 34.28
C GLY A 835 -13.25 40.45 34.88
N LYS A 836 -12.01 40.66 35.37
CA LYS A 836 -11.55 41.93 35.95
C LYS A 836 -10.26 42.37 35.28
N ILE A 837 -10.20 43.65 34.94
CA ILE A 837 -9.04 44.27 34.28
C ILE A 837 -8.10 44.83 35.35
N ASP A 838 -6.79 44.56 35.21
CA ASP A 838 -5.69 45.08 36.05
C ASP A 838 -5.87 44.81 37.57
N ASP A 839 -6.46 43.66 37.95
CA ASP A 839 -6.81 43.27 39.32
C ASP A 839 -5.67 42.65 40.16
N ILE A 840 -4.45 43.19 40.03
CA ILE A 840 -3.25 42.70 40.72
C ILE A 840 -3.49 42.52 42.23
N ALA A 841 -3.35 41.28 42.72
CA ALA A 841 -3.62 40.90 44.11
C ALA A 841 -2.77 41.66 45.15
N ASN A 842 -1.55 42.06 44.78
CA ASN A 842 -0.64 42.86 45.59
C ASN A 842 -0.11 44.07 44.80
N PRO A 843 -0.90 45.15 44.68
CA PRO A 843 -0.52 46.32 43.91
C PRO A 843 0.73 46.98 44.51
N VAL A 844 1.77 47.14 43.69
CA VAL A 844 3.02 47.77 44.12
C VAL A 844 2.83 49.27 44.38
N THR A 845 3.56 49.79 45.36
CA THR A 845 3.56 51.23 45.68
C THR A 845 4.65 51.95 44.90
N ASN A 846 4.25 52.95 44.12
CA ASN A 846 5.16 53.89 43.46
C ASN A 846 5.16 55.22 44.22
N THR A 847 6.27 55.53 44.88
CA THR A 847 6.39 56.67 45.77
C THR A 847 7.08 57.83 45.06
N TRP A 848 6.55 59.04 45.21
CA TRP A 848 7.25 60.25 44.76
C TRP A 848 8.51 60.45 45.59
N ILE A 849 9.66 60.56 44.93
CA ILE A 849 10.98 60.70 45.58
C ILE A 849 11.71 62.00 45.24
N ALA A 850 11.20 62.76 44.26
CA ALA A 850 11.77 64.04 43.89
C ALA A 850 11.31 65.18 44.81
N SER A 851 11.95 66.34 44.66
CA SER A 851 11.40 67.61 45.13
C SER A 851 10.14 68.00 44.30
N THR A 852 9.86 69.30 44.16
CA THR A 852 8.87 69.78 43.19
C THR A 852 9.21 69.32 41.77
N GLY A 853 8.22 68.81 41.02
CA GLY A 853 8.46 68.26 39.67
C GLY A 853 7.18 67.81 38.95
N PHE A 854 7.35 67.23 37.76
CA PHE A 854 6.24 66.81 36.89
C PHE A 854 5.93 65.32 37.00
N TRP A 855 4.64 64.97 37.05
CA TRP A 855 4.16 63.59 37.18
C TRP A 855 4.69 62.64 36.09
N HIS A 856 4.78 63.12 34.86
CA HIS A 856 5.20 62.33 33.69
C HIS A 856 6.72 62.06 33.63
N THR A 857 7.50 62.54 34.61
CA THR A 857 8.95 62.33 34.64
C THR A 857 9.28 61.05 35.43
N ALA A 858 9.69 59.99 34.73
CA ALA A 858 9.97 58.67 35.30
C ALA A 858 10.99 58.67 36.47
N SER A 859 12.02 59.53 36.41
CA SER A 859 13.04 59.64 37.46
C SER A 859 12.53 60.24 38.78
N ASN A 860 11.33 60.83 38.81
CA ASN A 860 10.75 61.40 40.03
C ASN A 860 10.10 60.34 40.93
N TRP A 861 10.08 59.08 40.48
CA TRP A 861 9.33 57.97 41.05
C TRP A 861 10.25 56.87 41.57
N SER A 862 9.91 56.26 42.71
CA SER A 862 10.74 55.24 43.38
C SER A 862 10.96 53.99 42.54
N LEU A 863 10.05 53.68 41.62
CA LEU A 863 10.19 52.56 40.67
C LEU A 863 10.95 52.94 39.39
N GLY A 864 11.43 54.19 39.27
CA GLY A 864 12.11 54.68 38.07
C GLY A 864 11.21 54.75 36.82
N MET A 865 9.89 54.71 37.00
CA MET A 865 8.88 54.72 35.95
C MET A 865 7.68 55.58 36.36
N VAL A 866 6.99 56.16 35.38
CA VAL A 866 5.74 56.90 35.58
C VAL A 866 4.65 55.93 36.04
N PRO A 867 3.85 56.26 37.07
CA PRO A 867 2.81 55.39 37.60
C PRO A 867 1.83 54.88 36.54
N GLN A 868 1.43 53.62 36.72
CA GLN A 868 0.44 52.92 35.89
C GLN A 868 -0.88 52.71 36.67
N ARG A 869 -1.97 52.37 35.96
CA ARG A 869 -3.34 52.22 36.50
C ARG A 869 -3.49 51.20 37.64
N CYS A 870 -2.61 50.21 37.71
CA CYS A 870 -2.60 49.17 38.75
C CYS A 870 -1.77 49.53 40.01
N GLN A 871 -1.02 50.64 39.98
CA GLN A 871 -0.05 50.99 41.03
C GLN A 871 -0.64 51.92 42.09
N ASN A 872 -0.36 51.64 43.35
CA ASN A 872 -0.65 52.57 44.43
C ASN A 872 0.36 53.71 44.39
N VAL A 873 -0.10 54.94 44.25
CA VAL A 873 0.76 56.12 44.26
C VAL A 873 0.79 56.72 45.64
N VAL A 874 1.99 56.98 46.16
CA VAL A 874 2.18 57.71 47.42
C VAL A 874 3.00 58.97 47.15
N LEU A 875 2.38 60.12 47.32
CA LEU A 875 3.05 61.41 47.25
C LEU A 875 3.63 61.72 48.65
N SER A 876 4.93 61.48 48.80
CA SER A 876 5.71 61.67 50.03
C SER A 876 6.95 62.54 49.77
N GLY A 877 7.73 62.85 50.80
CA GLY A 877 8.97 63.62 50.68
C GLY A 877 9.07 64.79 51.67
N THR A 878 9.91 65.79 51.36
CA THR A 878 10.05 67.00 52.18
C THR A 878 8.76 67.83 52.18
N ASP A 879 8.52 68.59 53.24
CA ASP A 879 7.35 69.47 53.33
C ASP A 879 7.35 70.56 52.25
N GLY A 880 6.17 70.83 51.69
CA GLY A 880 5.96 71.90 50.71
C GLY A 880 6.27 71.55 49.25
N ILE A 881 6.51 70.28 48.91
CA ILE A 881 6.70 69.90 47.49
C ILE A 881 5.41 70.06 46.68
N ARG A 882 5.58 70.48 45.42
CA ARG A 882 4.51 70.55 44.41
C ARG A 882 4.71 69.47 43.35
N ILE A 883 3.75 68.57 43.23
CA ILE A 883 3.70 67.56 42.18
C ILE A 883 2.75 68.08 41.11
N ILE A 884 3.21 68.21 39.87
CA ILE A 884 2.47 68.90 38.81
C ILE A 884 2.09 67.90 37.71
N ILE A 885 0.80 67.80 37.42
CA ILE A 885 0.28 67.17 36.20
C ILE A 885 0.14 68.29 35.18
N GLU A 886 0.98 68.26 34.14
CA GLU A 886 1.10 69.35 33.17
C GLU A 886 -0.01 69.32 32.11
N SER A 887 -0.31 70.47 31.50
CA SER A 887 -1.30 70.58 30.43
C SER A 887 -1.01 69.60 29.29
N GLY A 888 -2.05 68.90 28.81
CA GLY A 888 -1.94 67.86 27.79
C GLY A 888 -1.51 66.48 28.31
N GLN A 889 -1.19 66.34 29.61
CA GLN A 889 -0.78 65.07 30.20
C GLN A 889 -1.94 64.34 30.87
N THR A 890 -1.85 63.01 30.84
CA THR A 890 -2.74 62.10 31.57
C THR A 890 -1.91 61.32 32.60
N ALA A 891 -2.19 61.57 33.87
CA ALA A 891 -1.70 60.78 34.98
C ALA A 891 -2.69 59.65 35.29
N VAL A 892 -2.17 58.47 35.57
CA VAL A 892 -2.98 57.30 35.96
C VAL A 892 -2.44 56.66 37.23
N ALA A 893 -3.32 56.08 38.04
CA ALA A 893 -2.96 55.35 39.25
C ALA A 893 -4.09 54.40 39.68
N ARG A 894 -3.76 53.37 40.47
CA ARG A 894 -4.78 52.56 41.16
C ARG A 894 -5.38 53.35 42.30
N SER A 895 -4.52 53.82 43.19
CA SER A 895 -4.88 54.71 44.28
C SER A 895 -3.87 55.83 44.37
N VAL A 896 -4.27 56.97 44.93
CA VAL A 896 -3.35 58.07 45.20
C VAL A 896 -3.46 58.43 46.67
N THR A 897 -2.36 58.35 47.40
CA THR A 897 -2.26 58.84 48.79
C THR A 897 -1.36 60.07 48.83
N ILE A 898 -1.90 61.18 49.31
CA ILE A 898 -1.17 62.44 49.48
C ILE A 898 -0.87 62.62 50.97
N GLN A 899 0.41 62.59 51.33
CA GLN A 899 0.84 62.76 52.71
C GLN A 899 0.82 64.22 53.15
N THR A 900 1.08 64.44 54.44
CA THR A 900 1.08 65.75 55.10
C THR A 900 1.95 66.79 54.39
N ASN A 901 1.39 67.99 54.21
CA ASN A 901 2.06 69.17 53.65
C ASN A 901 2.57 68.97 52.21
N LYS A 902 1.95 68.10 51.42
CA LYS A 902 2.25 67.87 49.99
C LYS A 902 1.17 68.47 49.12
N ASN A 903 1.52 69.05 47.97
CA ASN A 903 0.56 69.66 47.05
C ASN A 903 0.58 68.98 45.69
N LEU A 904 -0.57 68.49 45.24
CA LEU A 904 -0.78 67.99 43.88
C LEU A 904 -1.53 69.05 43.05
N GLU A 905 -0.88 69.56 42.01
CA GLU A 905 -1.42 70.55 41.08
C GLU A 905 -1.81 69.87 39.77
N VAL A 906 -3.10 69.90 39.42
CA VAL A 906 -3.63 69.43 38.14
C VAL A 906 -3.89 70.65 37.25
N ARG A 907 -3.12 70.82 36.19
CA ARG A 907 -3.19 72.01 35.31
C ARG A 907 -4.36 71.92 34.31
N PRO A 908 -4.75 73.04 33.66
CA PRO A 908 -5.77 73.03 32.61
C PRO A 908 -5.45 72.03 31.49
N ASN A 909 -6.47 71.40 30.92
CA ASN A 909 -6.34 70.38 29.86
C ASN A 909 -5.46 69.17 30.26
N SER A 910 -5.41 68.82 31.55
CA SER A 910 -4.73 67.62 32.03
C SER A 910 -5.70 66.72 32.77
N PHE A 911 -5.35 65.43 32.85
CA PHE A 911 -6.23 64.39 33.38
C PHE A 911 -5.51 63.60 34.47
N LEU A 912 -6.20 63.33 35.57
CA LEU A 912 -5.79 62.36 36.60
C LEU A 912 -6.88 61.29 36.70
N THR A 913 -6.57 60.07 36.29
CA THR A 913 -7.48 58.93 36.37
C THR A 913 -7.05 57.99 37.49
N ILE A 914 -7.98 57.65 38.38
CA ILE A 914 -7.72 56.82 39.57
C ILE A 914 -8.73 55.68 39.61
N ASP A 915 -8.29 54.43 39.63
CA ASP A 915 -9.22 53.29 39.48
C ASP A 915 -9.73 52.70 40.81
N HIS A 916 -9.26 53.13 41.98
CA HIS A 916 -9.72 52.59 43.28
C HIS A 916 -9.97 53.65 44.37
N GLY A 917 -9.15 54.71 44.46
CA GLY A 917 -9.43 55.76 45.46
C GLY A 917 -8.31 56.76 45.73
N LEU A 918 -8.70 57.91 46.26
CA LEU A 918 -7.84 59.03 46.60
C LEU A 918 -7.88 59.29 48.12
N ASN A 919 -6.73 59.39 48.77
CA ASN A 919 -6.62 59.58 50.22
C ASN A 919 -5.70 60.76 50.56
N LEU A 920 -6.22 61.79 51.22
CA LEU A 920 -5.44 62.92 51.70
C LEU A 920 -5.25 62.80 53.21
N VAL A 921 -4.00 62.73 53.65
CA VAL A 921 -3.63 62.55 55.07
C VAL A 921 -3.14 63.87 55.66
N ASN A 922 -3.73 64.31 56.78
CA ASN A 922 -3.27 65.41 57.65
C ASN A 922 -2.66 66.60 56.87
N SER A 923 -3.48 67.43 56.22
CA SER A 923 -3.02 68.61 55.42
C SER A 923 -2.29 68.33 54.10
N GLY A 924 -2.51 67.16 53.48
CA GLY A 924 -2.25 66.99 52.04
C GLY A 924 -3.19 67.89 51.21
N ASN A 925 -2.70 68.48 50.12
CA ASN A 925 -3.42 69.49 49.35
C ASN A 925 -3.55 69.13 47.88
N ILE A 926 -4.70 69.42 47.27
CA ILE A 926 -4.93 69.33 45.82
C ILE A 926 -5.38 70.69 45.30
N THR A 927 -4.77 71.14 44.21
CA THR A 927 -5.23 72.27 43.41
C THR A 927 -5.61 71.76 42.02
N ASN A 928 -6.90 71.72 41.70
CA ASN A 928 -7.41 71.20 40.43
C ASN A 928 -7.88 72.32 39.49
N ASN A 929 -7.29 72.37 38.30
CA ASN A 929 -7.74 73.15 37.15
C ASN A 929 -7.98 72.28 35.90
N GLY A 930 -7.79 70.95 36.01
CA GLY A 930 -8.00 69.98 34.94
C GLY A 930 -9.15 69.03 35.29
N THR A 931 -9.02 67.75 34.91
CA THR A 931 -10.03 66.72 35.19
C THR A 931 -9.44 65.64 36.09
N ILE A 932 -10.05 65.42 37.25
CA ILE A 932 -9.78 64.27 38.11
C ILE A 932 -10.96 63.30 37.95
N SER A 933 -10.70 62.08 37.52
CA SER A 933 -11.70 61.02 37.35
C SER A 933 -11.35 59.84 38.22
N ILE A 934 -12.29 59.38 39.04
CA ILE A 934 -12.13 58.22 39.91
C ILE A 934 -13.14 57.16 39.44
N HIS A 935 -12.66 55.97 39.09
CA HIS A 935 -13.45 54.88 38.51
C HIS A 935 -13.41 53.61 39.38
N ASN A 936 -14.30 52.65 39.08
CA ASN A 936 -14.20 51.20 39.37
C ASN A 936 -13.87 50.80 40.83
N ILE A 937 -14.57 51.36 41.82
CA ILE A 937 -14.31 51.10 43.24
C ILE A 937 -14.95 49.77 43.65
N LEU A 938 -14.28 48.65 43.35
CA LEU A 938 -14.74 47.29 43.66
C LEU A 938 -14.33 46.83 45.07
N ASP A 939 -13.34 47.47 45.70
CA ASP A 939 -12.85 47.12 47.04
C ASP A 939 -13.66 47.84 48.13
N SER A 940 -14.37 47.07 48.96
CA SER A 940 -15.15 47.58 50.10
C SER A 940 -14.33 48.32 51.16
N ALA A 941 -13.01 48.14 51.19
CA ALA A 941 -12.09 48.84 52.10
C ALA A 941 -11.71 50.23 51.61
N LEU A 942 -11.86 50.50 50.31
CA LEU A 942 -11.48 51.77 49.68
C LEU A 942 -12.74 52.61 49.39
N PHE A 943 -12.61 53.91 49.61
CA PHE A 943 -13.64 54.93 49.36
C PHE A 943 -13.15 55.82 48.20
N GLY A 944 -14.06 56.49 47.48
CA GLY A 944 -13.64 57.29 46.31
C GLY A 944 -12.66 58.40 46.67
N ILE A 945 -12.99 59.26 47.64
CA ILE A 945 -12.07 60.26 48.21
C ILE A 945 -12.15 60.24 49.76
N ASN A 946 -11.03 60.07 50.47
CA ASN A 946 -10.88 60.50 51.88
C ASN A 946 -10.21 61.84 51.85
N ASN A 947 -10.81 62.81 52.51
CA ASN A 947 -10.19 64.10 52.66
C ASN A 947 -9.99 64.44 54.14
N ALA A 948 -8.74 64.39 54.62
CA ALA A 948 -8.30 65.02 55.87
C ALA A 948 -7.38 66.22 55.62
N GLY A 949 -7.37 66.74 54.38
CA GLY A 949 -6.55 67.85 53.92
C GLY A 949 -7.37 68.90 53.17
N ILE A 950 -6.77 69.57 52.17
CA ILE A 950 -7.44 70.65 51.44
C ILE A 950 -7.57 70.30 49.95
N ILE A 951 -8.77 70.38 49.42
CA ILE A 951 -9.03 70.26 47.97
C ILE A 951 -9.56 71.59 47.46
N TYR A 952 -8.85 72.22 46.52
CA TYR A 952 -9.31 73.37 45.75
C TYR A 952 -9.64 72.93 44.34
N ASN A 953 -10.93 72.79 44.02
CA ASN A 953 -11.40 72.60 42.66
C ASN A 953 -11.77 73.95 42.06
N ASN A 954 -10.89 74.53 41.24
CA ASN A 954 -11.09 75.87 40.69
C ASN A 954 -12.16 75.90 39.59
N SER A 955 -12.53 77.09 39.10
CA SER A 955 -13.68 77.32 38.20
C SER A 955 -13.69 76.50 36.91
N ILE A 956 -12.53 76.08 36.41
CA ILE A 956 -12.37 75.24 35.21
C ILE A 956 -12.07 73.77 35.54
N GLY A 957 -11.86 73.45 36.81
CA GLY A 957 -11.58 72.11 37.28
C GLY A 957 -12.83 71.24 37.30
N THR A 958 -12.67 69.97 36.93
CA THR A 958 -13.69 68.93 37.08
C THR A 958 -13.17 67.82 37.97
N ILE A 959 -13.97 67.41 38.95
CA ILE A 959 -13.76 66.17 39.71
C ILE A 959 -14.97 65.28 39.43
N SER A 960 -14.74 64.05 38.97
CA SER A 960 -15.78 63.07 38.69
C SER A 960 -15.46 61.77 39.42
N ILE A 961 -16.43 61.21 40.10
CA ILE A 961 -16.34 59.92 40.80
C ILE A 961 -17.46 59.05 40.25
N GLY A 962 -17.12 57.99 39.50
CA GLY A 962 -18.09 57.10 38.86
C GLY A 962 -17.94 55.65 39.30
N TYR A 963 -19.05 54.92 39.39
CA TYR A 963 -19.11 53.50 39.81
C TYR A 963 -18.43 53.25 41.17
N SER A 964 -18.90 53.96 42.20
CA SER A 964 -18.35 53.84 43.56
C SER A 964 -19.05 52.77 44.38
N GLY A 965 -18.30 51.95 45.13
CA GLY A 965 -18.83 51.09 46.19
C GLY A 965 -19.50 51.86 47.35
N VAL A 966 -19.37 51.38 48.59
CA VAL A 966 -20.19 51.84 49.73
C VAL A 966 -20.08 53.35 50.07
N ARG A 967 -18.99 54.05 49.73
CA ARG A 967 -18.80 55.50 50.02
C ARG A 967 -18.04 56.23 48.89
N SER A 968 -18.68 57.20 48.24
CA SER A 968 -18.12 57.93 47.09
C SER A 968 -17.17 59.06 47.50
N PHE A 969 -17.52 59.85 48.53
CA PHE A 969 -16.67 60.93 49.04
C PHE A 969 -16.82 61.03 50.56
N SER A 970 -15.71 61.00 51.30
CA SER A 970 -15.68 61.22 52.74
C SER A 970 -14.78 62.39 53.13
N ASN A 971 -15.37 63.45 53.71
CA ASN A 971 -14.62 64.58 54.25
C ASN A 971 -14.50 64.46 55.76
N ASN A 972 -13.29 64.23 56.27
CA ASN A 972 -13.08 64.23 57.71
C ASN A 972 -13.26 65.65 58.27
N VAL A 973 -13.56 65.76 59.57
CA VAL A 973 -13.84 67.05 60.24
C VAL A 973 -12.69 68.06 60.08
N THR A 974 -11.46 67.58 59.92
CA THR A 974 -10.25 68.39 59.69
C THR A 974 -9.96 68.70 58.21
N GLY A 975 -10.74 68.13 57.28
CA GLY A 975 -10.61 68.33 55.85
C GLY A 975 -11.49 69.49 55.34
N SER A 976 -11.02 70.15 54.28
CA SER A 976 -11.79 71.17 53.58
C SER A 976 -11.80 70.95 52.07
N LEU A 977 -12.95 71.21 51.44
CA LEU A 977 -13.12 71.22 49.99
C LEU A 977 -13.71 72.58 49.57
N THR A 978 -13.01 73.30 48.71
CA THR A 978 -13.56 74.48 48.02
C THR A 978 -13.78 74.11 46.57
N ASN A 979 -15.04 74.12 46.13
CA ASN A 979 -15.44 73.82 44.76
C ASN A 979 -15.97 75.07 44.06
N SER A 980 -15.26 75.59 43.08
CA SER A 980 -15.74 76.64 42.16
C SER A 980 -16.00 76.10 40.74
N GLY A 981 -15.54 74.88 40.43
CA GLY A 981 -15.70 74.22 39.12
C GLY A 981 -16.85 73.23 39.10
N THR A 982 -16.62 72.04 38.56
CA THR A 982 -17.62 70.96 38.47
C THR A 982 -17.21 69.76 39.33
N LEU A 983 -18.14 69.26 40.16
CA LEU A 983 -17.99 68.03 40.94
C LEU A 983 -19.14 67.09 40.57
N ILE A 984 -18.84 65.90 40.07
CA ILE A 984 -19.82 64.90 39.65
C ILE A 984 -19.60 63.64 40.49
N ILE A 985 -20.66 63.15 41.10
CA ILE A 985 -20.67 61.89 41.83
C ILE A 985 -21.76 61.00 41.22
N ASP A 986 -21.34 59.87 40.67
CA ASP A 986 -22.18 58.91 39.96
C ASP A 986 -22.07 57.53 40.63
N SER A 987 -23.10 57.16 41.40
CA SER A 987 -23.02 56.10 42.42
C SER A 987 -23.85 54.85 42.10
N TYR A 988 -23.43 54.06 41.11
CA TYR A 988 -24.11 52.80 40.78
C TYR A 988 -23.81 51.68 41.82
N VAL A 989 -24.78 51.25 42.65
CA VAL A 989 -24.58 50.12 43.59
C VAL A 989 -25.71 49.08 43.52
N ASN A 990 -25.33 47.79 43.47
CA ASN A 990 -26.24 46.64 43.32
C ASN A 990 -26.75 46.05 44.66
N SER A 991 -26.47 46.64 45.83
CA SER A 991 -26.55 45.94 47.14
C SER A 991 -27.24 46.63 48.32
N GLY A 992 -28.06 47.67 48.11
CA GLY A 992 -29.00 48.18 49.14
C GLY A 992 -28.38 48.88 50.37
N ILE A 993 -27.15 49.39 50.28
CA ILE A 993 -26.49 50.20 51.31
C ILE A 993 -26.39 51.65 50.79
N SER A 994 -26.79 52.64 51.60
CA SER A 994 -26.83 54.07 51.25
C SER A 994 -25.47 54.63 50.82
N THR A 995 -25.43 55.39 49.72
CA THR A 995 -24.20 55.95 49.11
C THR A 995 -24.34 57.43 48.72
N GLY A 996 -23.34 58.24 49.07
CA GLY A 996 -23.26 59.68 48.76
C GLY A 996 -22.06 60.36 49.43
N PHE A 997 -22.18 61.66 49.74
CA PHE A 997 -21.23 62.37 50.61
C PHE A 997 -21.35 61.90 52.05
N TYR A 998 -20.22 61.58 52.68
CA TYR A 998 -20.16 61.05 54.04
C TYR A 998 -19.24 61.88 54.94
N ASN A 999 -19.78 62.53 55.98
CA ASN A 999 -19.05 63.46 56.84
C ASN A 999 -18.60 64.70 56.04
N PHE A 1000 -19.11 65.89 56.36
CA PHE A 1000 -18.98 67.06 55.47
C PHE A 1000 -17.77 67.94 55.78
N GLY A 1001 -17.02 67.73 56.87
CA GLY A 1001 -15.91 68.62 57.25
C GLY A 1001 -16.25 70.09 56.98
N ASN A 1002 -15.36 70.85 56.33
CA ASN A 1002 -15.69 72.15 55.75
C ASN A 1002 -15.78 72.10 54.21
N VAL A 1003 -16.98 72.12 53.64
CA VAL A 1003 -17.18 72.18 52.18
C VAL A 1003 -17.79 73.53 51.80
N ILE A 1004 -17.12 74.26 50.91
CA ILE A 1004 -17.58 75.53 50.35
C ILE A 1004 -17.78 75.33 48.85
N ASN A 1005 -19.01 75.51 48.37
CA ASN A 1005 -19.36 75.36 46.97
C ASN A 1005 -19.77 76.70 46.35
N ALA A 1006 -19.09 77.10 45.28
CA ALA A 1006 -19.42 78.23 44.41
C ALA A 1006 -19.58 77.81 42.93
N GLY A 1007 -19.47 76.52 42.63
CA GLY A 1007 -19.61 75.93 41.30
C GLY A 1007 -20.71 74.87 41.23
N ASN A 1008 -20.60 73.94 40.28
CA ASN A 1008 -21.58 72.87 40.08
C ASN A 1008 -21.20 71.62 40.88
N VAL A 1009 -22.16 71.08 41.62
CA VAL A 1009 -22.11 69.75 42.24
C VAL A 1009 -23.29 68.97 41.69
N THR A 1010 -23.03 67.80 41.12
CA THR A 1010 -24.08 66.90 40.63
C THR A 1010 -23.91 65.53 41.23
N VAL A 1011 -24.97 64.98 41.81
CA VAL A 1011 -25.01 63.61 42.35
C VAL A 1011 -26.06 62.83 41.57
N ARG A 1012 -25.71 61.67 41.00
CA ARG A 1012 -26.56 60.86 40.11
C ARG A 1012 -26.55 59.37 40.45
N ASN A 1013 -27.57 58.62 40.00
CA ASN A 1013 -27.69 57.17 40.14
C ASN A 1013 -27.74 56.67 41.59
N ILE A 1014 -28.40 57.39 42.51
CA ILE A 1014 -28.40 57.06 43.94
C ILE A 1014 -29.34 55.86 44.24
N SER A 1015 -28.78 54.68 44.51
CA SER A 1015 -29.56 53.52 44.99
C SER A 1015 -29.67 53.50 46.54
N GLY A 1016 -30.31 54.50 47.16
CA GLY A 1016 -30.50 54.59 48.62
C GLY A 1016 -31.06 55.94 49.09
N ASN A 1017 -31.52 56.04 50.35
CA ASN A 1017 -32.37 57.16 50.82
C ASN A 1017 -31.69 58.28 51.64
N GLU A 1018 -30.37 58.28 51.91
CA GLU A 1018 -29.78 59.23 52.89
C GLU A 1018 -28.43 59.89 52.48
N ILE A 1019 -28.34 61.21 52.69
CA ILE A 1019 -27.09 62.01 52.76
C ILE A 1019 -26.82 62.28 54.25
N ILE A 1020 -25.64 61.92 54.78
CA ILE A 1020 -25.36 61.97 56.23
C ILE A 1020 -24.43 63.14 56.57
N ILE A 1021 -24.92 64.08 57.37
CA ILE A 1021 -24.15 65.20 57.92
C ILE A 1021 -23.69 64.85 59.34
N ALA A 1022 -22.38 64.77 59.56
CA ALA A 1022 -21.82 64.50 60.89
C ALA A 1022 -21.82 65.76 61.78
N PRO A 1023 -21.91 65.62 63.11
CA PRO A 1023 -21.82 66.74 64.05
C PRO A 1023 -20.55 67.57 63.84
N GLY A 1024 -20.69 68.90 63.73
CA GLY A 1024 -19.57 69.84 63.53
C GLY A 1024 -19.14 70.05 62.07
N SER A 1025 -19.82 69.44 61.09
CA SER A 1025 -19.57 69.70 59.67
C SER A 1025 -20.34 70.92 59.16
N SER A 1026 -19.82 71.62 58.14
CA SER A 1026 -20.49 72.71 57.44
C SER A 1026 -20.40 72.53 55.92
N PHE A 1027 -21.55 72.52 55.25
CA PHE A 1027 -21.66 72.65 53.80
C PHE A 1027 -22.25 74.03 53.47
N THR A 1028 -21.44 74.90 52.87
CA THR A 1028 -21.86 76.25 52.49
C THR A 1028 -21.94 76.32 50.98
N ASN A 1029 -23.15 76.50 50.45
CA ASN A 1029 -23.35 76.79 49.04
C ASN A 1029 -23.46 78.31 48.85
N GLU A 1030 -22.47 78.91 48.19
CA GLU A 1030 -22.46 80.33 47.84
C GLU A 1030 -23.47 80.62 46.72
N LEU A 1031 -23.83 81.90 46.51
CA LEU A 1031 -24.89 82.34 45.59
C LEU A 1031 -24.78 81.80 44.16
N ASN A 1032 -23.57 81.51 43.68
CA ASN A 1032 -23.30 81.00 42.33
C ASN A 1032 -23.17 79.46 42.27
N GLY A 1033 -23.18 78.79 43.42
CA GLY A 1033 -23.06 77.34 43.50
C GLY A 1033 -24.39 76.63 43.23
N VAL A 1034 -24.35 75.56 42.44
CA VAL A 1034 -25.52 74.73 42.12
C VAL A 1034 -25.28 73.33 42.69
N LEU A 1035 -26.27 72.80 43.41
CA LEU A 1035 -26.34 71.39 43.79
C LEU A 1035 -27.50 70.76 43.01
N SER A 1036 -27.19 69.80 42.14
CA SER A 1036 -28.16 68.99 41.38
C SER A 1036 -28.14 67.55 41.90
N ILE A 1037 -29.31 66.97 42.12
CA ILE A 1037 -29.50 65.56 42.47
C ILE A 1037 -30.38 64.98 41.37
N GLU A 1038 -29.87 63.97 40.65
CA GLU A 1038 -30.51 63.37 39.49
C GLU A 1038 -30.64 61.86 39.72
N ASP A 1039 -31.70 61.24 39.20
CA ASP A 1039 -31.93 59.79 39.30
C ASP A 1039 -31.06 59.03 38.29
#